data_AF-A0AAN7SEV9-F1
#
_entry.id   AF-A0AAN7SEV9-F1
#
_cell.length_a   1.000
_cell.length_b   1.000
_cell.length_c   1.000
_cell.angle_alpha   90.00
_cell.angle_beta   90.00
_cell.angle_gamma   90.00
#
_symmetry.space_group_name_H-M   'P 1'
#
loop_
_entity.id
_entity.type
_entity.pdbx_description
1 polymer ?
#
loop_
_entity_poly.entity_id
_entity_poly.type
_entity_poly.pdbx_seq_one_letter_code
_entity_poly.pdbx_strand_id
1 'polypeptide(L)'
;MDPRRMSFEDPAVDTPLASAMGDPAAQPTEVPGGSSHVVESPDGVQCLKRMLLEQQRVLAAFMESQRSVNETLLASVARCVASEPSTRREDGPSNVQVHRMDPRRMSFEDPAVDTPLASAMGDPAAQPTEVPGGTSHVVESPDGVQCLKRMLLEQQRVLAAFMESQRSFNETLLASVARSVASEPSTRREDGPSNVQVHRMDPRRMSFEDPAVDTPLASAMGDPAAQPTEVPGGSSHVVESPDGVQCLKRMLLEQQRVLAAFMESQRSVNETLLALVARSVASEPSTRREDGPSNVQSSFEFLPVCRHYKVMAPNQNAVSAKTSLRIALIGQSTFAADVFHQLKSHGHEIVGIFTIEDKNNREDPLAVVGRENDIAVFKYKTWRKSGKVKPEIFETYINLNVDLNVLAYCSQFIPMEVINYPQYQSICYHPSILPRHRGASAINWTLICGDKEAGLSIFWPDDGLDTGPILLQEKCPVLPDDTVDTLYKRFLYPVGVASIARAVDMIAEGTAPKETQTEKGATYDAMLNKPDLQIIDWNKTGQELHDFIRGMDSVPGASCLMTVPGSDDPQLALLFGSTIWKKAKPNGTEILIEGTTSGIIHDGGLLLTGSDGVYVNVKRVKINKRMKEAAKLTEVTQQVQITYTNEETSIIDSIKTIWQSILNLDVEAETDFFACGAGSMDVVRLVEEVKDLSKAELENEDVFLSPTFEEFCLSVVLRLRGSSSKTEIVFEGVEVNANGMNIKIPCQLFIDGQFVDSESNQTLKSYNPTDESIICNVQCASAKDVDKAVMAAKKAFETGEWSKISARERGQLLYKLADLMHQHREELATIEALDSGAVYTLALKTHVGMSIETWRYFAGCTDKIQGTTIPISHARPNKNLTFTRREPIGVCGLITPWNYPLMMLSWKMAACLAAGNTVVIKPAQVCPLTALKFAELSAKAGIPPGVINVLPGTGSLCGQAIAEHPAVRKLGFTGSTEIGQVIMRTCADSNLKKVSLELGGKSPLVIFSDCDLDKAVRVGMQSVFFNKGENCIAAGRLFIEAGIHDEFVRRVVQETKRIVIGDPLQRSTAHGPQNHLAHFNKLLEYIETGIKEGAKLECGGKRVKRPGYFLEPTVFSGVEDHMYVAKEESFGPIMLISKFDDGDLDDVLKRSNATEYGLASGVFTKDLSKALRFAESIDAGTVFINTYNKTDVAAPFGGFKQSGFGKDLGQEALNEYLKTKCVTIEY
;
A
#
# COMPACT_ATOMS: atom_id res chain seq x y z
N MET A 1 -12.31 46.38 44.18
CA MET A 1 -13.42 46.64 45.13
C MET A 1 -14.08 45.32 45.44
N ASP A 2 -14.62 45.18 46.65
CA ASP A 2 -14.98 43.93 47.35
C ASP A 2 -15.88 44.31 48.56
N PRO A 3 -16.56 43.41 49.32
CA PRO A 3 -17.05 42.04 49.08
C PRO A 3 -18.58 41.89 49.27
N ARG A 4 -19.13 40.69 48.97
CA ARG A 4 -19.93 39.81 49.88
C ARG A 4 -20.83 38.84 49.07
N ARG A 5 -20.56 37.53 49.12
CA ARG A 5 -21.05 36.53 50.11
C ARG A 5 -22.56 36.25 50.03
N MET A 6 -22.91 35.03 49.63
CA MET A 6 -23.68 34.14 50.50
C MET A 6 -23.39 32.67 50.17
N SER A 7 -22.95 31.92 51.18
CA SER A 7 -22.86 30.47 51.22
C SER A 7 -24.14 29.88 51.80
N PHE A 8 -24.48 28.64 51.46
CA PHE A 8 -25.17 27.74 52.39
C PHE A 8 -24.71 26.29 52.15
N GLU A 9 -24.78 25.49 53.21
CA GLU A 9 -24.20 24.15 53.33
C GLU A 9 -25.29 23.06 53.27
N ASP A 10 -24.87 21.79 53.22
CA ASP A 10 -25.74 20.62 53.36
C ASP A 10 -26.53 20.57 54.67
N PRO A 11 -27.63 19.80 54.68
CA PRO A 11 -27.96 18.96 55.83
C PRO A 11 -27.99 17.47 55.43
N ALA A 12 -27.06 16.69 55.97
CA ALA A 12 -27.10 15.23 55.88
C ALA A 12 -28.17 14.63 56.82
N VAL A 13 -28.80 13.52 56.41
CA VAL A 13 -29.63 12.66 57.29
C VAL A 13 -29.41 11.18 56.89
N ASP A 14 -28.92 10.38 57.83
CA ASP A 14 -28.85 8.92 57.71
C ASP A 14 -30.24 8.27 57.81
N THR A 15 -30.46 7.15 57.10
CA THR A 15 -30.67 5.83 57.75
C THR A 15 -30.76 4.68 56.74
N PRO A 16 -30.38 3.43 57.11
CA PRO A 16 -30.31 2.29 56.20
C PRO A 16 -31.54 1.36 56.26
N LEU A 17 -31.69 0.50 55.25
CA LEU A 17 -32.52 -0.71 55.30
C LEU A 17 -31.87 -1.83 54.47
N ALA A 18 -32.08 -3.09 54.86
CA ALA A 18 -31.32 -4.24 54.37
C ALA A 18 -32.19 -5.48 54.12
N SER A 19 -31.64 -6.48 53.41
CA SER A 19 -32.25 -7.77 52.99
C SER A 19 -33.37 -7.63 51.93
N ALA A 20 -33.61 -8.60 51.03
CA ALA A 20 -33.45 -10.04 51.18
C ALA A 20 -32.88 -10.80 49.95
N MET A 21 -32.79 -12.13 50.10
CA MET A 21 -32.09 -13.12 49.27
C MET A 21 -32.80 -13.42 47.92
N GLY A 22 -32.07 -13.99 46.94
CA GLY A 22 -32.67 -14.51 45.70
C GLY A 22 -31.69 -15.02 44.64
N ASP A 23 -30.97 -16.13 44.92
CA ASP A 23 -30.15 -16.87 43.94
C ASP A 23 -30.65 -18.33 43.88
N PRO A 24 -30.82 -18.91 42.68
CA PRO A 24 -30.08 -20.14 42.43
C PRO A 24 -29.58 -20.32 40.97
N ALA A 25 -28.26 -20.23 40.81
CA ALA A 25 -27.37 -21.20 40.17
C ALA A 25 -27.88 -22.04 38.97
N ALA A 26 -27.20 -21.88 37.83
CA ALA A 26 -27.04 -22.90 36.80
C ALA A 26 -25.59 -22.92 36.29
N GLN A 27 -25.02 -24.11 36.08
CA GLN A 27 -23.64 -24.30 35.58
C GLN A 27 -23.60 -24.62 34.07
N PRO A 28 -22.43 -24.47 33.40
CA PRO A 28 -22.38 -24.32 31.94
C PRO A 28 -22.45 -25.65 31.17
N THR A 29 -22.62 -25.54 29.85
CA THR A 29 -22.42 -26.61 28.87
C THR A 29 -21.33 -26.23 27.89
N GLU A 30 -20.56 -27.22 27.42
CA GLU A 30 -19.31 -27.04 26.67
C GLU A 30 -19.51 -26.89 25.16
N VAL A 31 -18.48 -26.40 24.47
CA VAL A 31 -18.41 -26.27 23.01
C VAL A 31 -17.52 -27.38 22.43
N PRO A 32 -18.03 -28.25 21.52
CA PRO A 32 -17.19 -29.12 20.69
C PRO A 32 -16.62 -28.37 19.48
N GLY A 33 -15.33 -28.53 19.21
CA GLY A 33 -14.64 -27.92 18.07
C GLY A 33 -15.05 -28.51 16.71
N GLY A 34 -14.87 -27.73 15.64
CA GLY A 34 -15.26 -28.14 14.28
C GLY A 34 -14.18 -28.92 13.52
N SER A 35 -14.60 -29.93 12.77
CA SER A 35 -13.82 -30.50 11.65
C SER A 35 -14.73 -31.12 10.58
N SER A 36 -14.31 -31.03 9.31
CA SER A 36 -14.67 -31.90 8.18
C SER A 36 -16.14 -32.26 7.80
N HIS A 37 -17.18 -31.55 8.28
CA HIS A 37 -18.56 -31.77 7.81
C HIS A 37 -19.19 -30.50 7.17
N VAL A 38 -18.98 -30.30 5.87
CA VAL A 38 -19.43 -29.08 5.13
C VAL A 38 -20.49 -29.36 4.05
N VAL A 39 -20.77 -30.62 3.68
CA VAL A 39 -21.65 -30.94 2.53
C VAL A 39 -22.98 -31.61 2.94
N GLU A 40 -23.15 -31.95 4.22
CA GLU A 40 -24.32 -32.70 4.73
C GLU A 40 -25.44 -31.80 5.29
N SER A 41 -25.30 -30.47 5.18
CA SER A 41 -26.31 -29.49 5.58
C SER A 41 -26.82 -28.63 4.41
N PRO A 42 -28.03 -28.05 4.49
CA PRO A 42 -28.53 -27.09 3.50
C PRO A 42 -27.60 -25.87 3.30
N ASP A 43 -26.94 -25.43 4.38
CA ASP A 43 -25.95 -24.34 4.34
C ASP A 43 -24.70 -24.71 3.54
N GLY A 44 -24.32 -25.98 3.51
CA GLY A 44 -23.26 -26.51 2.66
C GLY A 44 -23.56 -26.35 1.17
N VAL A 45 -24.78 -26.71 0.77
CA VAL A 45 -25.26 -26.56 -0.62
C VAL A 45 -25.40 -25.08 -1.00
N GLN A 46 -25.88 -24.23 -0.08
CA GLN A 46 -25.85 -22.76 -0.22
C GLN A 46 -24.43 -22.22 -0.44
N CYS A 47 -23.45 -22.68 0.35
CA CYS A 47 -22.06 -22.25 0.26
C CYS A 47 -21.44 -22.63 -1.10
N LEU A 48 -21.57 -23.89 -1.52
CA LEU A 48 -21.13 -24.37 -2.83
C LEU A 48 -21.76 -23.57 -3.98
N LYS A 49 -23.06 -23.26 -3.88
CA LYS A 49 -23.77 -22.45 -4.89
C LYS A 49 -23.24 -21.01 -4.97
N ARG A 50 -22.83 -20.40 -3.84
CA ARG A 50 -22.17 -19.08 -3.81
C ARG A 50 -20.77 -19.13 -4.42
N MET A 51 -19.97 -20.15 -4.12
CA MET A 51 -18.64 -20.34 -4.72
C MET A 51 -18.72 -20.49 -6.24
N LEU A 52 -19.70 -21.25 -6.74
CA LEU A 52 -19.97 -21.41 -8.18
C LEU A 52 -20.41 -20.10 -8.85
N LEU A 53 -21.29 -19.32 -8.21
CA LEU A 53 -21.69 -18.00 -8.70
C LEU A 53 -20.52 -16.99 -8.76
N GLU A 54 -19.62 -17.03 -7.78
CA GLU A 54 -18.45 -16.15 -7.78
C GLU A 54 -17.41 -16.58 -8.84
N GLN A 55 -17.21 -17.89 -9.06
CA GLN A 55 -16.42 -18.36 -10.20
C GLN A 55 -17.02 -17.99 -11.55
N GLN A 56 -18.35 -18.00 -11.70
CA GLN A 56 -19.00 -17.52 -12.93
C GLN A 56 -18.70 -16.03 -13.19
N ARG A 57 -18.62 -15.20 -12.14
CA ARG A 57 -18.21 -13.78 -12.25
C ARG A 57 -16.75 -13.61 -12.64
N VAL A 58 -15.83 -14.33 -11.98
CA VAL A 58 -14.39 -14.30 -12.30
C VAL A 58 -14.14 -14.77 -13.74
N LEU A 59 -14.82 -15.83 -14.18
CA LEU A 59 -14.73 -16.32 -15.55
C LEU A 59 -15.29 -15.31 -16.57
N ALA A 60 -16.43 -14.67 -16.27
CA ALA A 60 -16.99 -13.63 -17.14
C ALA A 60 -16.03 -12.43 -17.32
N ALA A 61 -15.48 -11.91 -16.22
CA ALA A 61 -14.52 -10.80 -16.25
C ALA A 61 -13.23 -11.17 -17.01
N PHE A 62 -12.75 -12.42 -16.88
CA PHE A 62 -11.60 -12.90 -17.65
C PHE A 62 -11.92 -12.99 -19.16
N MET A 63 -13.08 -13.53 -19.54
CA MET A 63 -13.51 -13.62 -20.94
C MET A 63 -13.69 -12.23 -21.58
N GLU A 64 -14.22 -11.26 -20.85
CA GLU A 64 -14.40 -9.87 -21.30
C GLU A 64 -13.06 -9.14 -21.46
N SER A 65 -12.11 -9.35 -20.53
CA SER A 65 -10.73 -8.86 -20.64
C SER A 65 -10.02 -9.42 -21.90
N GLN A 66 -10.08 -10.74 -22.12
CA GLN A 66 -9.51 -11.37 -23.32
C GLN A 66 -10.17 -10.90 -24.62
N ARG A 67 -11.47 -10.58 -24.60
CA ARG A 67 -12.17 -9.98 -25.73
C ARG A 67 -11.61 -8.60 -26.08
N SER A 68 -11.42 -7.74 -25.08
CA SER A 68 -10.83 -6.39 -25.26
C SER A 68 -9.39 -6.45 -25.82
N VAL A 69 -8.58 -7.40 -25.34
CA VAL A 69 -7.23 -7.66 -25.89
C VAL A 69 -7.31 -8.07 -27.37
N ASN A 70 -8.20 -8.99 -27.71
CA ASN A 70 -8.36 -9.47 -29.09
C ASN A 70 -8.87 -8.38 -30.05
N GLU A 71 -9.86 -7.57 -29.64
CA GLU A 71 -10.36 -6.45 -30.44
C GLU A 71 -9.25 -5.40 -30.66
N THR A 72 -8.40 -5.16 -29.66
CA THR A 72 -7.22 -4.29 -29.77
C THR A 72 -6.14 -4.86 -30.72
N LEU A 73 -5.90 -6.18 -30.68
CA LEU A 73 -4.95 -6.84 -31.59
C LEU A 73 -5.46 -6.82 -33.05
N LEU A 74 -6.73 -7.17 -33.26
CA LEU A 74 -7.37 -7.17 -34.58
C LEU A 74 -7.38 -5.76 -35.20
N ALA A 75 -7.73 -4.72 -34.43
CA ALA A 75 -7.65 -3.34 -34.91
C ALA A 75 -6.20 -2.93 -35.30
N SER A 76 -5.20 -3.47 -34.60
CA SER A 76 -3.79 -3.17 -34.88
C SER A 76 -3.27 -3.90 -36.12
N VAL A 77 -3.63 -5.17 -36.31
CA VAL A 77 -3.30 -5.92 -37.54
C VAL A 77 -4.05 -5.38 -38.75
N ALA A 78 -5.34 -5.02 -38.62
CA ALA A 78 -6.12 -4.42 -39.70
C ALA A 78 -5.51 -3.09 -40.20
N ARG A 79 -4.98 -2.26 -39.30
CA ARG A 79 -4.23 -1.03 -39.64
C ARG A 79 -2.93 -1.30 -40.40
N CYS A 80 -2.30 -2.46 -40.22
CA CYS A 80 -1.08 -2.86 -40.94
C CYS A 80 -1.36 -3.51 -42.31
N VAL A 81 -2.56 -4.06 -42.52
CA VAL A 81 -2.98 -4.64 -43.82
C VAL A 81 -3.61 -3.59 -44.74
N ALA A 82 -4.12 -2.49 -44.19
CA ALA A 82 -4.71 -1.39 -44.95
C ALA A 82 -3.69 -0.46 -45.65
N SER A 83 -2.38 -0.71 -45.53
CA SER A 83 -1.31 0.19 -45.99
C SER A 83 -0.55 -0.28 -47.25
N GLU A 84 -1.04 -1.27 -48.00
CA GLU A 84 -0.46 -1.60 -49.32
C GLU A 84 -0.85 -0.56 -50.40
N PRO A 85 0.12 0.06 -51.13
CA PRO A 85 -0.17 1.08 -52.13
C PRO A 85 -0.64 0.47 -53.46
N SER A 86 -1.95 0.55 -53.73
CA SER A 86 -2.54 0.12 -55.01
C SER A 86 -1.97 0.91 -56.20
N THR A 87 -1.14 0.25 -57.02
CA THR A 87 -0.46 0.89 -58.15
C THR A 87 -0.91 0.32 -59.50
N ARG A 88 -1.94 0.92 -60.08
CA ARG A 88 -2.17 0.93 -61.54
C ARG A 88 -2.42 2.35 -62.01
N ARG A 89 -1.65 2.76 -63.02
CA ARG A 89 -1.96 3.92 -63.85
C ARG A 89 -2.91 3.50 -64.96
N GLU A 90 -3.80 4.41 -65.36
CA GLU A 90 -4.14 4.63 -66.77
C GLU A 90 -4.57 6.10 -66.94
N ASP A 91 -4.67 6.55 -68.18
CA ASP A 91 -4.47 7.96 -68.56
C ASP A 91 -5.62 8.93 -68.23
N GLY A 92 -5.32 10.24 -68.22
CA GLY A 92 -6.31 11.32 -68.18
C GLY A 92 -6.80 11.71 -69.58
N PRO A 93 -7.25 12.97 -69.83
CA PRO A 93 -7.43 14.10 -68.92
C PRO A 93 -8.84 14.73 -68.98
N SER A 94 -9.13 15.74 -68.13
CA SER A 94 -9.79 17.03 -68.49
C SER A 94 -10.49 17.72 -67.29
N ASN A 95 -10.67 19.06 -67.41
CA ASN A 95 -11.82 19.90 -67.01
C ASN A 95 -12.53 19.68 -65.63
N VAL A 96 -12.90 20.70 -64.85
CA VAL A 96 -12.95 22.16 -65.11
C VAL A 96 -12.89 22.98 -63.79
N GLN A 97 -13.03 24.31 -63.87
CA GLN A 97 -13.16 25.31 -62.79
C GLN A 97 -14.20 24.90 -61.70
N VAL A 98 -14.18 25.44 -60.46
CA VAL A 98 -14.78 26.74 -60.10
C VAL A 98 -14.44 27.22 -58.65
N HIS A 99 -14.01 28.49 -58.56
CA HIS A 99 -14.16 29.54 -57.51
C HIS A 99 -13.89 29.37 -55.99
N ARG A 100 -13.31 30.48 -55.47
CA ARG A 100 -13.20 30.94 -54.06
C ARG A 100 -14.53 31.44 -53.48
N MET A 101 -14.63 31.53 -52.13
CA MET A 101 -14.69 32.78 -51.32
C MET A 101 -14.64 32.41 -49.82
N ASP A 102 -13.80 33.01 -48.94
CA ASP A 102 -13.62 34.41 -48.47
C ASP A 102 -14.53 34.78 -47.28
N PRO A 103 -14.02 34.71 -46.02
CA PRO A 103 -14.64 35.32 -44.85
C PRO A 103 -14.02 36.71 -44.54
N ARG A 104 -14.84 37.77 -44.59
CA ARG A 104 -14.44 39.14 -44.20
C ARG A 104 -15.35 39.71 -43.12
N ARG A 105 -14.75 40.48 -42.20
CA ARG A 105 -15.39 41.58 -41.42
C ARG A 105 -16.49 41.11 -40.43
N MET A 106 -17.01 41.87 -39.45
CA MET A 106 -16.76 43.18 -38.80
C MET A 106 -17.56 43.17 -37.47
N SER A 107 -17.35 43.97 -36.41
CA SER A 107 -16.22 44.81 -35.90
C SER A 107 -16.73 45.65 -34.70
N PHE A 108 -15.83 46.24 -33.89
CA PHE A 108 -16.13 47.18 -32.79
C PHE A 108 -16.81 46.53 -31.56
N GLU A 109 -16.81 47.13 -30.35
CA GLU A 109 -16.33 48.46 -29.93
C GLU A 109 -15.76 48.44 -28.49
N ASP A 110 -14.92 49.42 -28.16
CA ASP A 110 -14.28 49.69 -26.85
C ASP A 110 -14.20 51.23 -26.69
N PRO A 111 -14.28 51.81 -25.48
CA PRO A 111 -13.22 52.77 -25.11
C PRO A 111 -12.90 52.99 -23.62
N ALA A 112 -11.61 52.81 -23.27
CA ALA A 112 -10.81 53.63 -22.31
C ALA A 112 -11.25 53.61 -20.81
N VAL A 113 -10.45 54.01 -19.80
CA VAL A 113 -9.45 55.10 -19.57
C VAL A 113 -8.54 54.64 -18.39
N ASP A 114 -7.20 54.79 -18.29
CA ASP A 114 -6.15 55.45 -19.10
C ASP A 114 -4.75 54.77 -18.93
N THR A 115 -3.68 55.53 -19.15
CA THR A 115 -2.22 55.28 -19.21
C THR A 115 -1.44 55.64 -17.90
N PRO A 116 -0.07 55.67 -17.80
CA PRO A 116 1.01 55.24 -18.73
C PRO A 116 2.29 54.53 -18.15
N LEU A 117 3.08 53.95 -19.09
CA LEU A 117 4.57 53.89 -19.23
C LEU A 117 5.48 53.36 -18.08
N ALA A 118 6.33 52.35 -18.31
CA ALA A 118 7.49 52.36 -19.23
C ALA A 118 7.76 50.94 -19.80
N SER A 119 7.91 50.69 -21.12
CA SER A 119 9.05 50.96 -22.03
C SER A 119 10.40 50.41 -21.50
N ALA A 120 11.21 49.61 -22.22
CA ALA A 120 11.35 49.28 -23.66
C ALA A 120 12.24 47.99 -23.78
N MET A 121 12.49 47.27 -24.90
CA MET A 121 12.02 47.13 -26.30
C MET A 121 12.69 45.84 -26.85
N GLY A 122 12.16 45.18 -27.90
CA GLY A 122 12.96 44.21 -28.68
C GLY A 122 12.25 42.96 -29.24
N ASP A 123 11.43 43.14 -30.27
CA ASP A 123 10.97 42.09 -31.21
C ASP A 123 11.66 42.36 -32.57
N PRO A 124 11.95 41.36 -33.45
CA PRO A 124 10.90 40.90 -34.38
C PRO A 124 10.95 39.42 -34.83
N ALA A 125 9.78 38.77 -34.74
CA ALA A 125 9.11 38.01 -35.81
C ALA A 125 9.72 36.73 -36.45
N ALA A 126 8.92 35.65 -36.42
CA ALA A 126 8.73 34.70 -37.53
C ALA A 126 7.31 34.09 -37.48
N GLN A 127 6.79 33.60 -38.62
CA GLN A 127 5.42 33.07 -38.76
C GLN A 127 5.32 31.55 -38.44
N PRO A 128 4.12 31.04 -38.08
CA PRO A 128 3.93 29.61 -37.79
C PRO A 128 3.92 28.77 -39.08
N THR A 129 4.60 27.62 -39.05
CA THR A 129 4.52 26.56 -40.06
C THR A 129 3.82 25.33 -39.52
N GLU A 130 3.15 24.59 -40.40
CA GLU A 130 2.24 23.48 -40.07
C GLU A 130 2.96 22.24 -39.51
N VAL A 131 2.19 21.37 -38.86
CA VAL A 131 2.66 20.12 -38.23
C VAL A 131 2.72 18.97 -39.23
N PRO A 132 3.88 18.32 -39.42
CA PRO A 132 3.95 16.96 -39.95
C PRO A 132 3.81 15.95 -38.79
N GLY A 133 2.77 15.12 -38.80
CA GLY A 133 2.63 14.02 -37.84
C GLY A 133 3.67 12.92 -38.07
N GLY A 134 4.28 12.39 -37.00
CA GLY A 134 5.40 11.45 -37.08
C GLY A 134 5.26 10.22 -36.17
N THR A 135 4.29 9.36 -36.46
CA THR A 135 4.03 8.11 -35.68
C THR A 135 3.75 6.91 -36.59
N SER A 136 4.74 6.46 -37.37
CA SER A 136 4.54 5.40 -38.37
C SER A 136 5.80 4.58 -38.76
N HIS A 137 6.73 4.28 -37.83
CA HIS A 137 7.91 3.45 -38.14
C HIS A 137 8.26 2.45 -37.01
N VAL A 138 7.36 1.50 -36.73
CA VAL A 138 7.58 0.43 -35.72
C VAL A 138 7.18 -0.98 -36.21
N VAL A 139 6.36 -1.11 -37.27
CA VAL A 139 5.77 -2.41 -37.68
C VAL A 139 6.15 -2.84 -39.11
N GLU A 140 7.02 -2.07 -39.79
CA GLU A 140 7.57 -2.44 -41.11
C GLU A 140 8.86 -3.27 -41.02
N SER A 141 9.42 -3.48 -39.81
CA SER A 141 10.61 -4.30 -39.60
C SER A 141 10.27 -5.77 -39.26
N PRO A 142 11.16 -6.73 -39.58
CA PRO A 142 11.02 -8.12 -39.13
C PRO A 142 10.88 -8.27 -37.61
N ASP A 143 11.47 -7.35 -36.84
CA ASP A 143 11.37 -7.32 -35.38
C ASP A 143 9.96 -7.00 -34.87
N GLY A 144 9.21 -6.14 -35.57
CA GLY A 144 7.80 -5.88 -35.27
C GLY A 144 6.93 -7.13 -35.40
N VAL A 145 7.16 -7.92 -36.46
CA VAL A 145 6.49 -9.19 -36.70
C VAL A 145 6.90 -10.26 -35.65
N GLN A 146 8.17 -10.28 -35.24
CA GLN A 146 8.64 -11.13 -34.14
C GLN A 146 8.01 -10.74 -32.79
N CYS A 147 7.86 -9.43 -32.52
CA CYS A 147 7.22 -8.93 -31.31
C CYS A 147 5.75 -9.37 -31.22
N LEU A 148 4.97 -9.18 -32.30
CA LEU A 148 3.59 -9.66 -32.42
C LEU A 148 3.47 -11.18 -32.21
N LYS A 149 4.40 -11.98 -32.76
CA LYS A 149 4.43 -13.44 -32.53
C LYS A 149 4.70 -13.79 -31.06
N ARG A 150 5.60 -13.08 -30.37
CA ARG A 150 5.86 -13.29 -28.94
C ARG A 150 4.65 -12.92 -28.08
N MET A 151 3.96 -11.82 -28.39
CA MET A 151 2.74 -11.42 -27.68
C MET A 151 1.62 -12.47 -27.80
N LEU A 152 1.40 -13.01 -29.01
CA LEU A 152 0.43 -14.10 -29.23
C LEU A 152 0.80 -15.39 -28.48
N LEU A 153 2.08 -15.77 -28.48
CA LEU A 153 2.59 -16.93 -27.72
C LEU A 153 2.40 -16.76 -26.20
N GLU A 154 2.61 -15.57 -25.66
CA GLU A 154 2.44 -15.31 -24.23
C GLU A 154 0.96 -15.25 -23.83
N GLN A 155 0.08 -14.68 -24.68
CA GLN A 155 -1.37 -14.74 -24.48
C GLN A 155 -1.87 -16.20 -24.44
N GLN A 156 -1.35 -17.07 -25.30
CA GLN A 156 -1.67 -18.51 -25.29
C GLN A 156 -1.19 -19.21 -24.00
N ARG A 157 -0.02 -18.85 -23.46
CA ARG A 157 0.49 -19.37 -22.17
C ARG A 157 -0.38 -18.96 -20.98
N VAL A 158 -0.74 -17.67 -20.89
CA VAL A 158 -1.61 -17.14 -19.82
C VAL A 158 -2.99 -17.82 -19.87
N LEU A 159 -3.55 -18.01 -21.07
CA LEU A 159 -4.81 -18.74 -21.26
C LEU A 159 -4.68 -20.21 -20.83
N ALA A 160 -3.60 -20.90 -21.20
CA ALA A 160 -3.37 -22.30 -20.81
C ALA A 160 -3.25 -22.48 -19.28
N ALA A 161 -2.47 -21.64 -18.59
CA ALA A 161 -2.29 -21.71 -17.15
C ALA A 161 -3.60 -21.43 -16.38
N PHE A 162 -4.40 -20.45 -16.84
CA PHE A 162 -5.73 -20.20 -16.26
C PHE A 162 -6.67 -21.39 -16.47
N MET A 163 -6.67 -21.99 -17.66
CA MET A 163 -7.49 -23.17 -17.98
C MET A 163 -7.13 -24.40 -17.15
N GLU A 164 -5.84 -24.65 -16.88
CA GLU A 164 -5.37 -25.76 -16.04
C GLU A 164 -5.78 -25.57 -14.57
N SER A 165 -5.69 -24.34 -14.05
CA SER A 165 -6.22 -23.98 -12.72
C SER A 165 -7.74 -24.20 -12.62
N GLN A 166 -8.51 -23.71 -13.59
CA GLN A 166 -9.98 -23.91 -13.63
C GLN A 166 -10.35 -25.39 -13.74
N ARG A 167 -9.58 -26.18 -14.50
CA ARG A 167 -9.80 -27.63 -14.61
C ARG A 167 -9.54 -28.34 -13.28
N SER A 168 -8.40 -28.07 -12.64
CA SER A 168 -8.03 -28.67 -11.34
C SER A 168 -9.08 -28.36 -10.26
N PHE A 169 -9.57 -27.12 -10.22
CA PHE A 169 -10.65 -26.74 -9.31
C PHE A 169 -11.94 -27.53 -9.56
N ASN A 170 -12.38 -27.63 -10.82
CA ASN A 170 -13.62 -28.34 -11.17
C ASN A 170 -13.53 -29.86 -10.94
N GLU A 171 -12.38 -30.49 -11.23
CA GLU A 171 -12.15 -31.91 -10.92
C GLU A 171 -12.15 -32.14 -9.40
N THR A 172 -11.55 -31.24 -8.61
CA THR A 172 -11.59 -31.30 -7.14
C THR A 172 -13.01 -31.14 -6.58
N LEU A 173 -13.79 -30.20 -7.12
CA LEU A 173 -15.17 -29.95 -6.69
C LEU A 173 -16.09 -31.12 -7.05
N LEU A 174 -15.97 -31.68 -8.25
CA LEU A 174 -16.68 -32.89 -8.68
C LEU A 174 -16.31 -34.09 -7.81
N ALA A 175 -15.03 -34.28 -7.46
CA ALA A 175 -14.61 -35.32 -6.53
C ALA A 175 -15.16 -35.12 -5.11
N SER A 176 -15.35 -33.87 -4.66
CA SER A 176 -16.02 -33.57 -3.39
C SER A 176 -17.51 -33.95 -3.43
N VAL A 177 -18.26 -33.47 -4.43
CA VAL A 177 -19.68 -33.79 -4.62
C VAL A 177 -19.93 -35.29 -4.84
N ALA A 178 -19.03 -35.99 -5.54
CA ALA A 178 -19.13 -37.43 -5.74
C ALA A 178 -18.96 -38.22 -4.42
N ARG A 179 -18.09 -37.77 -3.51
CA ARG A 179 -17.90 -38.40 -2.20
C ARG A 179 -19.15 -38.25 -1.31
N SER A 180 -19.79 -37.08 -1.31
CA SER A 180 -21.03 -36.84 -0.54
C SER A 180 -22.29 -37.51 -1.11
N VAL A 181 -22.22 -38.10 -2.31
CA VAL A 181 -23.28 -38.96 -2.86
C VAL A 181 -23.02 -40.45 -2.58
N ALA A 182 -21.81 -40.80 -2.14
CA ALA A 182 -21.42 -42.18 -1.83
C ALA A 182 -21.61 -42.57 -0.35
N SER A 183 -22.10 -41.65 0.50
CA SER A 183 -22.20 -41.83 1.96
C SER A 183 -23.59 -42.21 2.48
N GLU A 184 -24.60 -42.43 1.63
CA GLU A 184 -25.92 -42.94 2.08
C GLU A 184 -25.81 -44.39 2.61
N PRO A 185 -26.15 -44.67 3.89
CA PRO A 185 -26.13 -46.03 4.42
C PRO A 185 -27.35 -46.81 3.96
N SER A 186 -27.16 -47.88 3.18
CA SER A 186 -28.26 -48.76 2.77
C SER A 186 -28.90 -49.44 3.98
N THR A 187 -30.14 -49.09 4.31
CA THR A 187 -30.87 -49.73 5.42
C THR A 187 -31.20 -51.18 5.09
N ARG A 188 -30.84 -52.10 5.98
CA ARG A 188 -31.29 -53.50 5.95
C ARG A 188 -31.73 -53.94 7.35
N ARG A 189 -32.85 -54.66 7.38
CA ARG A 189 -33.37 -55.34 8.57
C ARG A 189 -32.53 -56.59 8.86
N GLU A 190 -32.51 -56.97 10.13
CA GLU A 190 -32.06 -58.30 10.56
C GLU A 190 -33.06 -59.38 10.10
N ASP A 191 -32.57 -60.52 9.62
CA ASP A 191 -32.95 -61.87 10.09
C ASP A 191 -32.33 -62.99 9.23
N GLY A 192 -31.99 -64.12 9.88
CA GLY A 192 -31.88 -65.44 9.23
C GLY A 192 -30.55 -65.81 8.50
N PRO A 193 -29.92 -66.96 8.80
CA PRO A 193 -28.69 -67.42 8.14
C PRO A 193 -28.92 -68.48 7.04
N SER A 194 -28.07 -68.54 6.01
CA SER A 194 -27.46 -69.80 5.51
C SER A 194 -26.52 -69.64 4.28
N ASN A 195 -25.42 -70.39 4.33
CA ASN A 195 -24.74 -71.15 3.25
C ASN A 195 -24.35 -70.57 1.86
N VAL A 196 -23.08 -70.86 1.52
CA VAL A 196 -22.56 -71.30 0.20
C VAL A 196 -22.32 -70.22 -0.91
N GLN A 197 -21.09 -69.70 -0.90
CA GLN A 197 -20.01 -69.95 -1.87
C GLN A 197 -20.16 -69.63 -3.39
N VAL A 198 -19.03 -69.11 -3.92
CA VAL A 198 -18.44 -69.10 -5.30
C VAL A 198 -18.87 -68.15 -6.44
N HIS A 199 -17.80 -67.54 -6.98
CA HIS A 199 -17.45 -67.23 -8.39
C HIS A 199 -17.62 -65.82 -9.00
N ARG A 200 -16.50 -65.40 -9.62
CA ARG A 200 -16.28 -64.24 -10.50
C ARG A 200 -16.98 -64.43 -11.86
N MET A 201 -17.38 -63.35 -12.53
CA MET A 201 -16.61 -62.81 -13.67
C MET A 201 -17.14 -61.47 -14.23
N ASP A 202 -16.36 -60.90 -15.15
CA ASP A 202 -16.41 -59.55 -15.76
C ASP A 202 -16.62 -59.71 -17.31
N PRO A 203 -16.52 -58.70 -18.20
CA PRO A 203 -17.64 -57.83 -18.64
C PRO A 203 -17.91 -57.80 -20.18
N ARG A 204 -19.00 -57.11 -20.60
CA ARG A 204 -19.14 -56.11 -21.71
C ARG A 204 -20.41 -56.24 -22.61
N ARG A 205 -20.80 -55.08 -23.20
CA ARG A 205 -21.79 -54.85 -24.32
C ARG A 205 -23.29 -54.93 -23.88
N MET A 206 -24.28 -54.26 -24.51
CA MET A 206 -24.31 -53.43 -25.76
C MET A 206 -25.53 -52.46 -25.84
N SER A 207 -25.36 -51.30 -26.53
CA SER A 207 -26.25 -50.58 -27.50
C SER A 207 -27.79 -50.30 -27.34
N PHE A 208 -28.15 -49.00 -27.54
CA PHE A 208 -29.18 -48.40 -28.47
C PHE A 208 -30.73 -48.32 -28.20
N GLU A 209 -31.28 -47.10 -28.46
CA GLU A 209 -32.58 -46.61 -29.06
C GLU A 209 -34.03 -46.89 -28.52
N ASP A 210 -34.72 -45.80 -28.08
CA ASP A 210 -36.03 -45.18 -28.54
C ASP A 210 -37.41 -45.94 -28.62
N PRO A 211 -38.61 -45.28 -28.79
CA PRO A 211 -39.21 -44.12 -28.07
C PRO A 211 -40.76 -44.22 -27.78
N ALA A 212 -41.38 -43.21 -27.11
CA ALA A 212 -42.87 -43.05 -26.92
C ALA A 212 -43.34 -41.60 -26.54
N VAL A 213 -44.66 -41.34 -26.33
CA VAL A 213 -45.56 -40.59 -27.27
C VAL A 213 -46.84 -39.94 -26.62
N ASP A 214 -47.28 -38.78 -27.17
CA ASP A 214 -48.61 -38.05 -27.22
C ASP A 214 -49.55 -37.64 -26.03
N THR A 215 -49.67 -36.30 -25.80
CA THR A 215 -50.82 -35.32 -25.92
C THR A 215 -52.26 -35.55 -25.30
N PRO A 216 -53.27 -34.60 -25.37
CA PRO A 216 -53.33 -33.18 -24.89
C PRO A 216 -54.69 -32.64 -24.28
N LEU A 217 -54.70 -31.33 -23.87
CA LEU A 217 -55.73 -30.25 -24.04
C LEU A 217 -56.83 -29.83 -22.99
N ALA A 218 -57.04 -28.49 -22.89
CA ALA A 218 -58.23 -27.67 -22.49
C ALA A 218 -58.70 -27.58 -20.99
N SER A 219 -59.39 -26.53 -20.48
CA SER A 219 -59.49 -25.07 -20.80
C SER A 219 -60.31 -24.22 -19.78
N ALA A 220 -59.94 -22.94 -19.57
CA ALA A 220 -60.77 -21.73 -19.23
C ALA A 220 -61.40 -21.45 -17.82
N MET A 221 -61.03 -20.27 -17.27
CA MET A 221 -61.78 -19.22 -16.51
C MET A 221 -62.77 -19.51 -15.34
N GLY A 222 -62.64 -18.78 -14.22
CA GLY A 222 -63.72 -18.52 -13.25
C GLY A 222 -63.28 -17.94 -11.87
N ASP A 223 -63.83 -16.79 -11.49
CA ASP A 223 -63.74 -16.07 -10.18
C ASP A 223 -65.18 -15.58 -9.84
N PRO A 224 -65.61 -15.14 -8.62
CA PRO A 224 -64.82 -14.72 -7.45
C PRO A 224 -65.38 -15.02 -6.02
N ALA A 225 -64.61 -14.54 -5.01
CA ALA A 225 -65.04 -13.96 -3.71
C ALA A 225 -65.58 -14.83 -2.53
N ALA A 226 -64.91 -14.73 -1.37
CA ALA A 226 -65.44 -14.39 -0.02
C ALA A 226 -64.41 -14.66 1.11
N GLN A 227 -64.40 -13.84 2.18
CA GLN A 227 -63.66 -14.07 3.44
C GLN A 227 -64.61 -14.60 4.54
N PRO A 228 -64.13 -15.27 5.61
CA PRO A 228 -63.62 -14.53 6.78
C PRO A 228 -62.34 -15.11 7.43
N THR A 229 -61.87 -14.41 8.47
CA THR A 229 -60.64 -14.58 9.26
C THR A 229 -60.58 -15.83 10.16
N GLU A 230 -59.38 -16.41 10.33
CA GLU A 230 -58.73 -16.55 11.66
C GLU A 230 -57.24 -16.92 11.54
N VAL A 231 -56.48 -16.91 12.65
CA VAL A 231 -55.02 -17.12 12.70
C VAL A 231 -54.65 -18.15 13.77
N PRO A 232 -53.82 -19.14 13.42
CA PRO A 232 -52.72 -19.53 14.28
C PRO A 232 -51.37 -19.66 13.52
N GLY A 233 -50.26 -19.45 14.21
CA GLY A 233 -48.91 -19.62 13.65
C GLY A 233 -48.43 -21.08 13.66
N GLY A 234 -47.46 -21.39 12.79
CA GLY A 234 -46.78 -22.68 12.76
C GLY A 234 -45.50 -22.62 11.90
N SER A 235 -44.43 -23.25 12.36
CA SER A 235 -43.12 -23.25 11.70
C SER A 235 -43.11 -24.14 10.46
N SER A 236 -42.83 -23.58 9.29
CA SER A 236 -42.64 -24.35 8.05
C SER A 236 -41.26 -25.00 8.01
N HIS A 237 -41.19 -26.29 8.34
CA HIS A 237 -40.06 -27.11 7.91
C HIS A 237 -40.02 -27.17 6.37
N VAL A 238 -38.91 -26.75 5.77
CA VAL A 238 -38.62 -27.02 4.36
C VAL A 238 -37.84 -28.33 4.29
N VAL A 239 -38.44 -29.34 3.65
CA VAL A 239 -37.74 -30.56 3.24
C VAL A 239 -37.40 -30.39 1.77
N GLU A 240 -36.13 -30.11 1.45
CA GLU A 240 -35.65 -30.12 0.06
C GLU A 240 -35.19 -31.54 -0.35
N SER A 241 -35.56 -31.91 -1.57
CA SER A 241 -35.34 -33.20 -2.22
C SER A 241 -33.95 -33.30 -2.88
N PRO A 242 -33.58 -34.45 -3.50
CA PRO A 242 -32.26 -34.66 -4.16
C PRO A 242 -31.91 -33.69 -5.32
N ASP A 243 -32.74 -32.69 -5.60
CA ASP A 243 -32.58 -31.70 -6.67
C ASP A 243 -31.37 -30.78 -6.48
N GLY A 244 -30.94 -30.51 -5.23
CA GLY A 244 -29.78 -29.65 -4.96
C GLY A 244 -28.48 -30.16 -5.63
N VAL A 245 -28.24 -31.47 -5.57
CA VAL A 245 -27.07 -32.12 -6.20
C VAL A 245 -27.21 -32.19 -7.72
N GLN A 246 -28.42 -32.38 -8.26
CA GLN A 246 -28.65 -32.25 -9.70
C GLN A 246 -28.41 -30.82 -10.20
N CYS A 247 -28.83 -29.81 -9.43
CA CYS A 247 -28.65 -28.41 -9.75
C CYS A 247 -27.16 -28.05 -9.84
N LEU A 248 -26.35 -28.45 -8.84
CA LEU A 248 -24.89 -28.30 -8.86
C LEU A 248 -24.25 -28.99 -10.07
N LYS A 249 -24.65 -30.23 -10.40
CA LYS A 249 -24.15 -30.93 -11.59
C LYS A 249 -24.50 -30.22 -12.91
N ARG A 250 -25.71 -29.66 -13.03
CA ARG A 250 -26.11 -28.86 -14.21
C ARG A 250 -25.31 -27.56 -14.32
N MET A 251 -25.07 -26.86 -13.21
CA MET A 251 -24.25 -25.63 -13.20
C MET A 251 -22.80 -25.89 -13.65
N LEU A 252 -22.19 -26.99 -13.19
CA LEU A 252 -20.83 -27.41 -13.60
C LEU A 252 -20.76 -27.81 -15.07
N LEU A 253 -21.73 -28.58 -15.57
CA LEU A 253 -21.82 -28.93 -17.00
C LEU A 253 -22.00 -27.70 -17.89
N GLU A 254 -22.75 -26.69 -17.45
CA GLU A 254 -22.95 -25.46 -18.22
C GLU A 254 -21.71 -24.55 -18.20
N GLN A 255 -20.98 -24.47 -17.08
CA GLN A 255 -19.66 -23.83 -17.05
C GLN A 255 -18.68 -24.49 -18.04
N GLN A 256 -18.63 -25.82 -18.08
CA GLN A 256 -17.77 -26.56 -19.01
C GLN A 256 -18.14 -26.28 -20.49
N ARG A 257 -19.43 -26.13 -20.80
CA ARG A 257 -19.91 -25.73 -22.15
C ARG A 257 -19.51 -24.31 -22.52
N VAL A 258 -19.72 -23.34 -21.63
CA VAL A 258 -19.33 -21.94 -21.84
C VAL A 258 -17.82 -21.83 -22.06
N LEU A 259 -17.02 -22.55 -21.26
CA LEU A 259 -15.58 -22.60 -21.38
C LEU A 259 -15.13 -23.21 -22.72
N ALA A 260 -15.76 -24.29 -23.18
CA ALA A 260 -15.47 -24.91 -24.47
C ALA A 260 -15.81 -23.99 -25.66
N ALA A 261 -16.99 -23.35 -25.65
CA ALA A 261 -17.40 -22.40 -26.69
C ALA A 261 -16.48 -21.17 -26.74
N PHE A 262 -16.01 -20.68 -25.58
CA PHE A 262 -15.02 -19.62 -25.51
C PHE A 262 -13.66 -20.05 -26.11
N MET A 263 -13.19 -21.27 -25.81
CA MET A 263 -11.95 -21.81 -26.39
C MET A 263 -12.01 -21.94 -27.91
N GLU A 264 -13.15 -22.35 -28.47
CA GLU A 264 -13.35 -22.45 -29.93
C GLU A 264 -13.34 -21.07 -30.61
N SER A 265 -13.96 -20.07 -29.98
CA SER A 265 -13.90 -18.66 -30.41
C SER A 265 -12.47 -18.10 -30.35
N GLN A 266 -11.76 -18.29 -29.23
CA GLN A 266 -10.37 -17.86 -29.07
C GLN A 266 -9.42 -18.50 -30.08
N ARG A 267 -9.65 -19.78 -30.41
CA ARG A 267 -8.90 -20.49 -31.45
C ARG A 267 -9.13 -19.87 -32.83
N SER A 268 -10.39 -19.60 -33.20
CA SER A 268 -10.74 -18.97 -34.48
C SER A 268 -10.09 -17.59 -34.67
N VAL A 269 -10.06 -16.77 -33.61
CA VAL A 269 -9.39 -15.46 -33.62
C VAL A 269 -7.87 -15.61 -33.80
N ASN A 270 -7.23 -16.54 -33.08
CA ASN A 270 -5.80 -16.80 -33.20
C ASN A 270 -5.40 -17.33 -34.59
N GLU A 271 -6.15 -18.28 -35.15
CA GLU A 271 -5.90 -18.81 -36.50
C GLU A 271 -6.09 -17.71 -37.57
N THR A 272 -7.06 -16.80 -37.39
CA THR A 272 -7.27 -15.62 -38.25
C THR A 272 -6.10 -14.63 -38.17
N LEU A 273 -5.62 -14.30 -36.96
CA LEU A 273 -4.49 -13.40 -36.75
C LEU A 273 -3.19 -13.96 -37.34
N LEU A 274 -2.93 -15.26 -37.16
CA LEU A 274 -1.77 -15.94 -37.75
C LEU A 274 -1.84 -15.96 -39.29
N ALA A 275 -3.03 -16.16 -39.87
CA ALA A 275 -3.23 -16.12 -41.32
C ALA A 275 -3.02 -14.71 -41.92
N LEU A 276 -3.35 -13.64 -41.17
CA LEU A 276 -3.08 -12.26 -41.57
C LEU A 276 -1.57 -11.95 -41.52
N VAL A 277 -0.91 -12.28 -40.41
CA VAL A 277 0.55 -12.08 -40.23
C VAL A 277 1.37 -12.92 -41.23
N ALA A 278 0.87 -14.08 -41.68
CA ALA A 278 1.52 -14.87 -42.71
C ALA A 278 1.49 -14.22 -44.12
N ARG A 279 0.52 -13.33 -44.39
CA ARG A 279 0.38 -12.68 -45.72
C ARG A 279 1.32 -11.47 -45.89
N SER A 280 1.59 -10.70 -44.83
CA SER A 280 2.40 -9.47 -44.91
C SER A 280 3.92 -9.70 -44.99
N VAL A 281 4.38 -10.95 -45.13
CA VAL A 281 5.81 -11.33 -45.14
C VAL A 281 6.26 -11.80 -46.54
N ALA A 282 5.39 -11.71 -47.55
CA ALA A 282 5.59 -12.33 -48.88
C ALA A 282 5.99 -11.36 -50.01
N SER A 283 6.29 -10.10 -49.72
CA SER A 283 6.22 -9.00 -50.71
C SER A 283 7.44 -8.04 -50.76
N GLU A 284 8.65 -8.53 -51.07
CA GLU A 284 9.78 -7.69 -51.51
C GLU A 284 10.59 -8.29 -52.70
N PRO A 285 10.93 -7.49 -53.74
CA PRO A 285 11.87 -7.84 -54.81
C PRO A 285 13.22 -7.08 -54.74
N SER A 286 14.30 -7.63 -55.32
CA SER A 286 15.69 -7.16 -55.14
C SER A 286 16.30 -6.32 -56.28
N THR A 287 17.33 -5.51 -56.01
CA THR A 287 18.36 -5.05 -56.97
C THR A 287 19.60 -4.41 -56.30
N ARG A 288 20.71 -4.17 -57.04
CA ARG A 288 22.03 -3.65 -56.57
C ARG A 288 22.54 -2.43 -57.37
N ARG A 289 23.47 -1.61 -56.82
CA ARG A 289 24.67 -1.02 -57.51
C ARG A 289 25.66 -0.29 -56.57
N GLU A 290 26.77 0.24 -57.11
CA GLU A 290 28.08 0.49 -56.45
C GLU A 290 28.67 1.93 -56.65
N ASP A 291 29.92 2.18 -56.17
CA ASP A 291 30.82 3.38 -56.30
C ASP A 291 30.48 4.68 -55.50
N GLY A 292 31.40 5.56 -55.06
CA GLY A 292 32.89 5.64 -55.04
C GLY A 292 33.42 6.92 -54.27
N PRO A 293 34.73 7.07 -53.90
CA PRO A 293 35.17 7.99 -52.81
C PRO A 293 36.24 9.08 -53.10
N SER A 294 36.43 10.08 -52.20
CA SER A 294 37.62 10.99 -52.11
C SER A 294 37.79 11.71 -50.73
N ASN A 295 38.80 12.58 -50.54
CA ASN A 295 39.83 12.40 -49.47
C ASN A 295 40.52 13.71 -48.92
N VAL A 296 41.38 13.59 -47.88
CA VAL A 296 42.52 14.46 -47.42
C VAL A 296 42.33 15.62 -46.40
N GLN A 297 43.01 15.47 -45.22
CA GLN A 297 43.81 16.40 -44.34
C GLN A 297 43.43 17.90 -44.14
N SER A 298 43.77 18.60 -43.04
CA SER A 298 44.18 18.33 -41.63
C SER A 298 44.27 19.73 -40.91
N SER A 299 44.86 20.05 -39.74
CA SER A 299 45.58 19.41 -38.61
C SER A 299 45.71 20.47 -37.47
N PHE A 300 46.06 20.07 -36.23
CA PHE A 300 46.39 20.95 -35.07
C PHE A 300 45.17 21.75 -34.49
N GLU A 301 45.13 22.35 -33.29
CA GLU A 301 45.77 22.20 -31.95
C GLU A 301 45.00 23.08 -30.92
N PHE A 302 45.04 22.96 -29.57
CA PHE A 302 45.44 21.87 -28.66
C PHE A 302 44.79 22.07 -27.26
N LEU A 303 43.69 21.38 -26.91
CA LEU A 303 43.24 21.05 -25.53
C LEU A 303 41.87 20.34 -25.54
N PRO A 304 41.78 19.04 -25.17
CA PRO A 304 40.50 18.37 -24.99
C PRO A 304 40.35 17.66 -23.63
N VAL A 305 39.28 17.96 -22.90
CA VAL A 305 38.73 17.09 -21.85
C VAL A 305 37.30 16.73 -22.24
N CYS A 306 36.94 15.44 -22.12
CA CYS A 306 35.60 14.89 -22.32
C CYS A 306 34.90 15.17 -23.67
N ARG A 307 35.24 14.40 -24.70
CA ARG A 307 34.25 13.81 -25.63
C ARG A 307 34.85 12.70 -26.50
N HIS A 308 34.50 11.44 -26.21
CA HIS A 308 34.22 10.38 -27.20
C HIS A 308 33.71 9.12 -26.49
N TYR A 309 32.38 8.98 -26.36
CA TYR A 309 31.74 7.69 -26.56
C TYR A 309 30.91 7.83 -27.83
N LYS A 310 31.48 7.39 -28.94
CA LYS A 310 30.86 7.40 -30.27
C LYS A 310 30.64 5.95 -30.64
N VAL A 311 29.42 5.46 -30.42
CA VAL A 311 29.02 4.12 -30.86
C VAL A 311 29.23 4.06 -32.37
N MET A 312 30.17 3.22 -32.84
CA MET A 312 30.23 2.88 -34.24
C MET A 312 29.04 1.99 -34.58
N ALA A 313 28.31 2.32 -35.64
CA ALA A 313 27.46 1.34 -36.28
C ALA A 313 28.35 0.18 -36.78
N PRO A 314 27.94 -1.10 -36.62
CA PRO A 314 28.73 -2.22 -37.09
C PRO A 314 28.90 -2.14 -38.60
N ASN A 315 30.14 -2.31 -39.06
CA ASN A 315 30.45 -2.34 -40.49
C ASN A 315 29.80 -3.58 -41.12
N GLN A 316 28.88 -3.41 -42.08
CA GLN A 316 28.18 -4.51 -42.75
C GLN A 316 29.08 -5.25 -43.74
N ASN A 317 30.14 -5.90 -43.25
CA ASN A 317 30.94 -6.89 -43.99
C ASN A 317 31.83 -7.77 -43.08
N ALA A 318 31.33 -8.17 -41.90
CA ALA A 318 31.90 -9.27 -41.11
C ALA A 318 30.89 -9.82 -40.08
N VAL A 319 30.00 -10.73 -40.48
CA VAL A 319 29.25 -11.56 -39.51
C VAL A 319 30.17 -12.70 -39.09
N SER A 320 31.03 -12.44 -38.11
CA SER A 320 31.61 -13.54 -37.32
C SER A 320 30.50 -14.14 -36.47
N ALA A 321 30.35 -15.47 -36.50
CA ALA A 321 29.54 -16.13 -35.49
C ALA A 321 30.17 -15.88 -34.11
N LYS A 322 29.36 -15.60 -33.09
CA LYS A 322 29.87 -15.45 -31.71
C LYS A 322 30.24 -16.84 -31.20
N THR A 323 31.53 -17.09 -30.98
CA THR A 323 32.04 -18.40 -30.57
C THR A 323 31.55 -18.73 -29.15
N SER A 324 30.76 -19.79 -28.98
CA SER A 324 30.49 -20.32 -27.64
C SER A 324 31.79 -20.92 -27.07
N LEU A 325 32.04 -20.71 -25.79
CA LEU A 325 33.24 -21.19 -25.10
C LEU A 325 32.87 -22.25 -24.07
N ARG A 326 33.71 -23.28 -23.95
CA ARG A 326 33.65 -24.34 -22.94
C ARG A 326 34.36 -23.88 -21.67
N ILE A 327 33.59 -23.53 -20.65
CA ILE A 327 34.09 -22.86 -19.44
C ILE A 327 34.13 -23.82 -18.25
N ALA A 328 35.27 -23.86 -17.56
CA ALA A 328 35.33 -24.36 -16.19
C ALA A 328 35.15 -23.18 -15.23
N LEU A 329 34.11 -23.25 -14.40
CA LEU A 329 33.77 -22.20 -13.44
C LEU A 329 34.33 -22.57 -12.06
N ILE A 330 35.27 -21.77 -11.57
CA ILE A 330 36.03 -22.02 -10.34
C ILE A 330 35.66 -20.95 -9.31
N GLY A 331 34.98 -21.33 -8.24
CA GLY A 331 34.45 -20.37 -7.26
C GLY A 331 33.52 -21.03 -6.24
N GLN A 332 32.85 -20.19 -5.45
CA GLN A 332 31.89 -20.61 -4.42
C GLN A 332 30.86 -19.47 -4.22
N SER A 333 29.86 -19.70 -3.37
CA SER A 333 28.80 -18.74 -3.00
C SER A 333 27.85 -18.33 -4.15
N THR A 334 26.82 -17.56 -3.79
CA THR A 334 25.80 -17.07 -4.75
C THR A 334 26.39 -16.22 -5.86
N PHE A 335 27.48 -15.46 -5.62
CA PHE A 335 28.12 -14.65 -6.65
C PHE A 335 28.59 -15.51 -7.84
N ALA A 336 29.18 -16.68 -7.57
CA ALA A 336 29.60 -17.58 -8.63
C ALA A 336 28.41 -18.31 -9.29
N ALA A 337 27.32 -18.55 -8.56
CA ALA A 337 26.08 -19.09 -9.12
C ALA A 337 25.40 -18.07 -10.07
N ASP A 338 25.37 -16.79 -9.73
CA ASP A 338 24.86 -15.75 -10.63
C ASP A 338 25.75 -15.58 -11.87
N VAL A 339 27.08 -15.72 -11.73
CA VAL A 339 28.01 -15.83 -12.88
C VAL A 339 27.68 -17.03 -13.77
N PHE A 340 27.33 -18.20 -13.20
CA PHE A 340 26.90 -19.35 -14.01
C PHE A 340 25.67 -19.01 -14.87
N HIS A 341 24.65 -18.40 -14.27
CA HIS A 341 23.42 -18.01 -14.99
C HIS A 341 23.70 -16.92 -16.05
N GLN A 342 24.56 -15.94 -15.75
CA GLN A 342 24.93 -14.91 -16.71
C GLN A 342 25.71 -15.50 -17.90
N LEU A 343 26.68 -16.39 -17.66
CA LEU A 343 27.45 -17.04 -18.74
C LEU A 343 26.58 -17.98 -19.61
N LYS A 344 25.67 -18.74 -19.01
CA LYS A 344 24.69 -19.56 -19.75
C LYS A 344 23.76 -18.70 -20.61
N SER A 345 23.27 -17.57 -20.09
CA SER A 345 22.39 -16.66 -20.86
C SER A 345 23.11 -15.87 -21.97
N HIS A 346 24.42 -15.66 -21.85
CA HIS A 346 25.27 -15.14 -22.94
C HIS A 346 25.60 -16.21 -24.02
N GLY A 347 25.25 -17.48 -23.78
CA GLY A 347 25.39 -18.58 -24.75
C GLY A 347 26.64 -19.46 -24.59
N HIS A 348 27.36 -19.37 -23.47
CA HIS A 348 28.56 -20.19 -23.20
C HIS A 348 28.21 -21.53 -22.55
N GLU A 349 29.03 -22.56 -22.84
CA GLU A 349 28.88 -23.90 -22.28
C GLU A 349 29.70 -24.04 -20.99
N ILE A 350 29.07 -23.99 -19.82
CA ILE A 350 29.75 -24.43 -18.58
C ILE A 350 29.90 -25.96 -18.62
N VAL A 351 31.15 -26.45 -18.62
CA VAL A 351 31.51 -27.88 -18.77
C VAL A 351 31.98 -28.54 -17.47
N GLY A 352 32.25 -27.75 -16.44
CA GLY A 352 32.58 -28.24 -15.11
C GLY A 352 32.60 -27.13 -14.07
N ILE A 353 32.27 -27.47 -12.84
CA ILE A 353 32.22 -26.57 -11.69
C ILE A 353 33.21 -27.06 -10.64
N PHE A 354 34.04 -26.16 -10.14
CA PHE A 354 35.00 -26.45 -9.08
C PHE A 354 34.77 -25.51 -7.88
N THR A 355 34.32 -26.08 -6.77
CA THR A 355 34.02 -25.35 -5.53
C THR A 355 34.66 -26.02 -4.32
N ILE A 356 34.46 -25.45 -3.14
CA ILE A 356 34.99 -25.92 -1.86
C ILE A 356 34.32 -27.23 -1.39
N GLU A 357 34.91 -27.87 -0.38
CA GLU A 357 34.19 -28.87 0.42
C GLU A 357 33.01 -28.23 1.16
N ASP A 358 31.93 -28.99 1.31
CA ASP A 358 30.71 -28.55 1.98
C ASP A 358 30.97 -28.23 3.46
N LYS A 359 30.38 -27.13 3.96
CA LYS A 359 30.57 -26.64 5.33
C LYS A 359 29.34 -26.95 6.17
N ASN A 360 29.52 -27.51 7.36
CA ASN A 360 28.43 -27.87 8.28
C ASN A 360 27.31 -28.71 7.59
N ASN A 361 27.70 -29.67 6.74
CA ASN A 361 26.79 -30.46 5.90
C ASN A 361 25.89 -29.65 4.92
N ARG A 362 26.17 -28.36 4.69
CA ARG A 362 25.46 -27.50 3.73
C ARG A 362 26.22 -27.42 2.41
N GLU A 363 25.54 -27.72 1.31
CA GLU A 363 26.07 -27.62 -0.04
C GLU A 363 26.27 -26.15 -0.47
N ASP A 364 27.40 -25.85 -1.10
CA ASP A 364 27.70 -24.52 -1.65
C ASP A 364 26.73 -24.15 -2.79
N PRO A 365 26.21 -22.90 -2.89
CA PRO A 365 25.23 -22.52 -3.91
C PRO A 365 25.65 -22.79 -5.36
N LEU A 366 26.95 -22.74 -5.68
CA LEU A 366 27.42 -23.08 -7.03
C LEU A 366 27.35 -24.60 -7.30
N ALA A 367 27.55 -25.44 -6.28
CA ALA A 367 27.33 -26.88 -6.40
C ALA A 367 25.85 -27.24 -6.57
N VAL A 368 24.95 -26.54 -5.86
CA VAL A 368 23.48 -26.67 -6.03
C VAL A 368 23.08 -26.40 -7.48
N VAL A 369 23.48 -25.25 -8.02
CA VAL A 369 23.17 -24.86 -9.41
C VAL A 369 23.82 -25.81 -10.42
N GLY A 370 25.05 -26.29 -10.16
CA GLY A 370 25.69 -27.30 -11.00
C GLY A 370 24.90 -28.60 -11.10
N ARG A 371 24.50 -29.15 -9.94
CA ARG A 371 23.66 -30.35 -9.82
C ARG A 371 22.29 -30.19 -10.49
N GLU A 372 21.68 -29.01 -10.39
CA GLU A 372 20.38 -28.71 -11.00
C GLU A 372 20.42 -28.48 -12.52
N ASN A 373 21.62 -28.39 -13.11
CA ASN A 373 21.84 -28.23 -14.54
C ASN A 373 22.62 -29.41 -15.15
N ASP A 374 22.69 -30.56 -14.45
CA ASP A 374 23.44 -31.77 -14.82
C ASP A 374 24.93 -31.54 -15.14
N ILE A 375 25.54 -30.52 -14.52
CA ILE A 375 26.96 -30.17 -14.69
C ILE A 375 27.81 -30.87 -13.63
N ALA A 376 28.95 -31.43 -14.03
CA ALA A 376 29.88 -32.09 -13.11
C ALA A 376 30.46 -31.10 -12.08
N VAL A 377 30.23 -31.38 -10.80
CA VAL A 377 30.71 -30.60 -9.65
C VAL A 377 31.88 -31.33 -8.98
N PHE A 378 33.01 -30.65 -8.84
CA PHE A 378 34.23 -31.16 -8.23
C PHE A 378 34.55 -30.37 -6.96
N LYS A 379 34.54 -31.06 -5.81
CA LYS A 379 34.82 -30.49 -4.48
C LYS A 379 36.17 -31.00 -3.97
N TYR A 380 37.23 -30.19 -4.11
CA TYR A 380 38.59 -30.60 -3.74
C TYR A 380 39.13 -29.79 -2.56
N LYS A 381 39.51 -30.47 -1.47
CA LYS A 381 40.16 -29.84 -0.29
C LYS A 381 41.43 -29.05 -0.65
N THR A 382 42.23 -29.59 -1.56
CA THR A 382 43.50 -29.03 -2.01
C THR A 382 43.82 -29.52 -3.43
N TRP A 383 44.18 -28.61 -4.32
CA TRP A 383 44.58 -28.92 -5.70
C TRP A 383 46.02 -29.43 -5.82
N ARG A 384 46.89 -29.03 -4.88
CA ARG A 384 48.33 -29.27 -4.90
C ARG A 384 48.83 -30.11 -3.72
N LYS A 385 49.94 -30.79 -3.91
CA LYS A 385 50.74 -31.46 -2.85
C LYS A 385 52.21 -31.16 -3.10
N SER A 386 52.92 -30.64 -2.09
CA SER A 386 54.33 -30.22 -2.20
C SER A 386 54.61 -29.30 -3.40
N GLY A 387 53.75 -28.31 -3.62
CA GLY A 387 53.89 -27.29 -4.68
C GLY A 387 53.29 -27.67 -6.04
N LYS A 388 53.23 -28.95 -6.41
CA LYS A 388 52.71 -29.42 -7.72
C LYS A 388 51.23 -29.77 -7.69
N VAL A 389 50.54 -29.66 -8.82
CA VAL A 389 49.18 -30.22 -8.99
C VAL A 389 49.15 -31.73 -8.68
N LYS A 390 48.04 -32.20 -8.10
CA LYS A 390 47.78 -33.63 -7.92
C LYS A 390 47.44 -34.28 -9.27
N PRO A 391 48.17 -35.33 -9.73
CA PRO A 391 47.93 -35.95 -11.04
C PRO A 391 46.47 -36.36 -11.26
N GLU A 392 45.83 -36.96 -10.25
CA GLU A 392 44.45 -37.42 -10.30
C GLU A 392 43.42 -36.29 -10.50
N ILE A 393 43.73 -35.08 -10.02
CA ILE A 393 42.91 -33.88 -10.26
C ILE A 393 43.17 -33.35 -11.68
N PHE A 394 44.43 -33.34 -12.12
CA PHE A 394 44.82 -32.80 -13.41
C PHE A 394 44.28 -33.65 -14.58
N GLU A 395 44.35 -34.98 -14.49
CA GLU A 395 43.74 -35.90 -15.45
C GLU A 395 42.21 -35.72 -15.51
N THR A 396 41.55 -35.59 -14.35
CA THR A 396 40.10 -35.33 -14.28
C THR A 396 39.73 -34.01 -14.99
N TYR A 397 40.50 -32.96 -14.73
CA TYR A 397 40.31 -31.63 -15.32
C TYR A 397 40.55 -31.61 -16.84
N ILE A 398 41.62 -32.26 -17.33
CA ILE A 398 41.96 -32.36 -18.76
C ILE A 398 40.81 -32.94 -19.58
N ASN A 399 40.15 -33.99 -19.07
CA ASN A 399 39.04 -34.67 -19.75
C ASN A 399 37.80 -33.78 -19.99
N LEU A 400 37.70 -32.62 -19.32
CA LEU A 400 36.61 -31.67 -19.54
C LEU A 400 36.77 -30.84 -20.82
N ASN A 401 37.95 -30.84 -21.47
CA ASN A 401 38.25 -30.08 -22.68
C ASN A 401 37.84 -28.60 -22.55
N VAL A 402 38.50 -27.88 -21.65
CA VAL A 402 38.19 -26.49 -21.27
C VAL A 402 38.84 -25.50 -22.23
N ASP A 403 38.07 -24.53 -22.73
CA ASP A 403 38.55 -23.40 -23.54
C ASP A 403 39.05 -22.24 -22.66
N LEU A 404 38.38 -21.98 -21.53
CA LEU A 404 38.67 -20.90 -20.59
C LEU A 404 38.30 -21.28 -19.14
N ASN A 405 39.16 -20.98 -18.16
CA ASN A 405 38.74 -20.97 -16.75
C ASN A 405 38.20 -19.59 -16.35
N VAL A 406 37.13 -19.57 -15.55
CA VAL A 406 36.60 -18.36 -14.91
C VAL A 406 36.69 -18.51 -13.39
N LEU A 407 37.60 -17.76 -12.76
CA LEU A 407 37.78 -17.71 -11.31
C LEU A 407 36.92 -16.58 -10.74
N ALA A 408 35.62 -16.86 -10.52
CA ALA A 408 34.63 -15.86 -10.14
C ALA A 408 34.73 -15.44 -8.66
N TYR A 409 34.90 -16.41 -7.74
CA TYR A 409 35.05 -16.14 -6.31
C TYR A 409 35.91 -17.23 -5.66
N CYS A 410 37.14 -17.36 -6.17
CA CYS A 410 38.04 -18.45 -5.82
C CYS A 410 38.85 -18.13 -4.55
N SER A 411 38.62 -18.88 -3.46
CA SER A 411 39.44 -18.80 -2.23
C SER A 411 40.44 -19.97 -2.10
N GLN A 412 40.79 -20.62 -3.20
CA GLN A 412 41.74 -21.74 -3.24
C GLN A 412 42.90 -21.39 -4.17
N PHE A 413 44.12 -21.82 -3.82
CA PHE A 413 45.24 -21.69 -4.73
C PHE A 413 45.10 -22.72 -5.86
N ILE A 414 44.83 -22.23 -7.06
CA ILE A 414 44.78 -23.04 -8.29
C ILE A 414 46.21 -23.17 -8.86
N PRO A 415 46.71 -24.37 -9.18
CA PRO A 415 48.07 -24.55 -9.69
C PRO A 415 48.26 -23.91 -11.08
N MET A 416 49.45 -23.41 -11.37
CA MET A 416 49.74 -22.77 -12.68
C MET A 416 49.63 -23.76 -13.86
N GLU A 417 49.75 -25.06 -13.60
CA GLU A 417 49.45 -26.12 -14.56
C GLU A 417 47.98 -26.12 -15.00
N VAL A 418 47.05 -25.78 -14.11
CA VAL A 418 45.60 -25.66 -14.40
C VAL A 418 45.26 -24.30 -14.99
N ILE A 419 45.87 -23.22 -14.45
CA ILE A 419 45.63 -21.85 -14.93
C ILE A 419 46.01 -21.65 -16.40
N ASN A 420 47.11 -22.28 -16.84
CA ASN A 420 47.65 -22.13 -18.19
C ASN A 420 47.19 -23.21 -19.19
N TYR A 421 46.40 -24.21 -18.77
CA TYR A 421 46.03 -25.33 -19.65
C TYR A 421 45.03 -24.98 -20.77
N PRO A 422 43.94 -24.22 -20.52
CA PRO A 422 42.98 -23.90 -21.57
C PRO A 422 43.58 -23.05 -22.68
N GLN A 423 43.02 -23.14 -23.90
CA GLN A 423 43.47 -22.34 -25.05
C GLN A 423 43.47 -20.83 -24.75
N TYR A 424 42.45 -20.35 -24.05
CA TYR A 424 42.34 -18.96 -23.61
C TYR A 424 42.79 -18.77 -22.15
N GLN A 425 43.53 -19.71 -21.58
CA GLN A 425 44.06 -19.66 -20.21
C GLN A 425 42.96 -19.49 -19.15
N SER A 426 43.10 -18.51 -18.25
CA SER A 426 42.17 -18.22 -17.16
C SER A 426 41.94 -16.73 -17.01
N ILE A 427 40.78 -16.35 -16.48
CA ILE A 427 40.55 -15.01 -15.91
C ILE A 427 40.13 -15.12 -14.45
N CYS A 428 40.52 -14.13 -13.66
CA CYS A 428 40.21 -14.04 -12.23
C CYS A 428 39.56 -12.70 -11.89
N TYR A 429 38.57 -12.73 -11.00
CA TYR A 429 37.91 -11.55 -10.47
C TYR A 429 38.55 -11.11 -9.14
N HIS A 430 38.88 -9.83 -9.03
CA HIS A 430 39.40 -9.20 -7.81
C HIS A 430 38.54 -7.99 -7.42
N PRO A 431 38.06 -7.88 -6.16
CA PRO A 431 37.22 -6.77 -5.71
C PRO A 431 38.06 -5.53 -5.31
N SER A 432 38.95 -5.10 -6.20
CA SER A 432 39.71 -3.84 -6.10
C SER A 432 40.09 -3.32 -7.49
N ILE A 433 40.50 -2.06 -7.57
CA ILE A 433 41.18 -1.46 -8.73
C ILE A 433 42.68 -1.76 -8.62
N LEU A 434 43.09 -2.94 -9.12
CA LEU A 434 44.49 -3.36 -9.15
C LEU A 434 45.35 -2.33 -9.92
N PRO A 435 46.59 -2.04 -9.48
CA PRO A 435 47.40 -2.79 -8.51
C PRO A 435 47.15 -2.44 -7.04
N ARG A 436 46.23 -1.51 -6.73
CA ARG A 436 45.96 -1.04 -5.37
C ARG A 436 45.13 -2.07 -4.59
N HIS A 437 45.43 -2.25 -3.32
CA HIS A 437 44.80 -3.23 -2.42
C HIS A 437 44.80 -4.65 -3.01
N ARG A 438 45.98 -5.28 -3.04
CA ARG A 438 46.16 -6.71 -3.32
C ARG A 438 45.83 -7.55 -2.08
N GLY A 439 45.32 -8.75 -2.29
CA GLY A 439 45.00 -9.72 -1.24
C GLY A 439 43.56 -9.70 -0.70
N ALA A 440 43.27 -10.68 0.16
CA ALA A 440 41.92 -11.15 0.49
C ALA A 440 41.00 -10.19 1.30
N SER A 441 41.46 -9.00 1.67
CA SER A 441 40.68 -7.99 2.42
C SER A 441 40.59 -6.65 1.68
N ALA A 442 40.76 -6.64 0.35
CA ALA A 442 40.90 -5.41 -0.42
C ALA A 442 39.73 -4.41 -0.31
N ILE A 443 38.49 -4.90 -0.18
CA ILE A 443 37.31 -4.03 0.04
C ILE A 443 37.42 -3.29 1.37
N ASN A 444 37.83 -3.99 2.43
CA ASN A 444 38.09 -3.41 3.75
C ASN A 444 39.17 -2.34 3.65
N TRP A 445 40.31 -2.65 3.01
CA TRP A 445 41.44 -1.74 2.90
C TRP A 445 41.15 -0.49 2.06
N THR A 446 40.33 -0.61 1.01
CA THR A 446 39.82 0.54 0.25
C THR A 446 39.06 1.52 1.16
N LEU A 447 38.26 1.01 2.10
CA LEU A 447 37.53 1.83 3.07
C LEU A 447 38.44 2.36 4.19
N ILE A 448 39.31 1.51 4.76
CA ILE A 448 40.26 1.84 5.84
C ILE A 448 41.25 2.94 5.42
N CYS A 449 41.71 2.92 4.17
CA CYS A 449 42.58 3.95 3.61
C CYS A 449 41.82 5.22 3.17
N GLY A 450 40.49 5.26 3.34
CA GLY A 450 39.66 6.41 3.05
C GLY A 450 39.58 6.73 1.55
N ASP A 451 39.71 5.75 0.65
CA ASP A 451 39.71 5.98 -0.79
C ASP A 451 38.39 6.61 -1.28
N LYS A 452 38.47 7.34 -2.40
CA LYS A 452 37.31 8.05 -2.98
C LYS A 452 36.72 7.33 -4.20
N GLU A 453 37.47 6.42 -4.80
CA GLU A 453 36.99 5.48 -5.81
C GLU A 453 37.26 4.05 -5.36
N ALA A 454 36.29 3.16 -5.56
CA ALA A 454 36.40 1.72 -5.35
C ALA A 454 35.96 1.01 -6.62
N GLY A 455 36.34 -0.26 -6.78
CA GLY A 455 36.03 -0.97 -8.02
C GLY A 455 36.47 -2.42 -8.00
N LEU A 456 36.44 -3.02 -9.17
CA LEU A 456 36.80 -4.41 -9.42
C LEU A 456 37.71 -4.51 -10.63
N SER A 457 38.54 -5.55 -10.64
CA SER A 457 39.43 -5.91 -11.74
C SER A 457 39.13 -7.33 -12.19
N ILE A 458 39.13 -7.55 -13.50
CA ILE A 458 39.24 -8.86 -14.11
C ILE A 458 40.58 -8.90 -14.82
N PHE A 459 41.37 -9.93 -14.52
CA PHE A 459 42.77 -10.00 -14.91
C PHE A 459 43.17 -11.43 -15.22
N TRP A 460 44.30 -11.58 -15.92
CA TRP A 460 44.91 -12.84 -16.31
C TRP A 460 45.85 -13.28 -15.18
N PRO A 461 45.51 -14.31 -14.38
CA PRO A 461 46.26 -14.64 -13.17
C PRO A 461 47.60 -15.30 -13.48
N ASP A 462 48.58 -15.00 -12.63
CA ASP A 462 49.96 -15.44 -12.66
C ASP A 462 50.40 -15.97 -11.29
N ASP A 463 51.68 -16.35 -11.15
CA ASP A 463 52.20 -16.97 -9.91
C ASP A 463 52.20 -16.00 -8.70
N GLY A 464 52.03 -14.68 -8.94
CA GLY A 464 51.83 -13.66 -7.92
C GLY A 464 50.37 -13.46 -7.48
N LEU A 465 49.44 -14.32 -7.94
CA LEU A 465 47.99 -14.35 -7.65
C LEU A 465 47.17 -13.15 -8.15
N ASP A 466 47.61 -11.91 -7.92
CA ASP A 466 46.91 -10.67 -8.31
C ASP A 466 47.84 -9.62 -8.95
N THR A 467 48.99 -10.07 -9.47
CA THR A 467 49.97 -9.24 -10.19
C THR A 467 49.77 -9.22 -11.71
N GLY A 468 49.12 -10.25 -12.27
CA GLY A 468 49.03 -10.47 -13.71
C GLY A 468 48.20 -9.45 -14.50
N PRO A 469 48.33 -9.42 -15.85
CA PRO A 469 47.78 -8.35 -16.68
C PRO A 469 46.28 -8.15 -16.55
N ILE A 470 45.82 -6.90 -16.62
CA ILE A 470 44.39 -6.53 -16.59
C ILE A 470 43.73 -6.84 -17.93
N LEU A 471 42.51 -7.37 -17.86
CA LEU A 471 41.57 -7.49 -18.98
C LEU A 471 40.52 -6.38 -18.90
N LEU A 472 39.96 -6.15 -17.72
CA LEU A 472 38.90 -5.18 -17.50
C LEU A 472 38.94 -4.58 -16.08
N GLN A 473 38.55 -3.32 -15.95
CA GLN A 473 38.26 -2.68 -14.66
C GLN A 473 36.94 -1.90 -14.73
N GLU A 474 36.20 -1.91 -13.62
CA GLU A 474 35.00 -1.10 -13.41
C GLU A 474 35.11 -0.39 -12.06
N LYS A 475 34.66 0.87 -11.98
CA LYS A 475 34.82 1.70 -10.77
C LYS A 475 33.60 2.55 -10.43
N CYS A 476 33.48 2.89 -9.16
CA CYS A 476 32.42 3.73 -8.59
C CYS A 476 32.98 4.66 -7.48
N PRO A 477 32.28 5.76 -7.16
CA PRO A 477 32.62 6.55 -5.98
C PRO A 477 32.30 5.80 -4.68
N VAL A 478 33.19 5.93 -3.70
CA VAL A 478 32.96 5.53 -2.30
C VAL A 478 32.12 6.61 -1.63
N LEU A 479 30.97 6.24 -1.07
CA LEU A 479 30.11 7.18 -0.34
C LEU A 479 30.63 7.39 1.10
N PRO A 480 30.32 8.52 1.76
CA PRO A 480 30.84 8.84 3.08
C PRO A 480 30.55 7.77 4.15
N ASP A 481 29.37 7.16 4.07
CA ASP A 481 28.88 6.14 5.00
C ASP A 481 28.76 4.75 4.35
N ASP A 482 29.49 4.49 3.25
CA ASP A 482 29.60 3.13 2.72
C ASP A 482 30.37 2.22 3.69
N THR A 483 29.89 0.99 3.88
CA THR A 483 30.57 -0.11 4.56
C THR A 483 30.99 -1.18 3.54
N VAL A 484 31.73 -2.20 3.97
CA VAL A 484 32.08 -3.35 3.12
C VAL A 484 30.81 -3.97 2.51
N ASP A 485 29.79 -4.16 3.34
CA ASP A 485 28.49 -4.71 2.94
C ASP A 485 27.74 -3.84 1.92
N THR A 486 27.67 -2.52 2.11
CA THR A 486 26.94 -1.64 1.19
C THR A 486 27.68 -1.52 -0.13
N LEU A 487 29.00 -1.31 -0.11
CA LEU A 487 29.83 -1.22 -1.32
C LEU A 487 29.79 -2.52 -2.13
N TYR A 488 29.82 -3.67 -1.45
CA TYR A 488 29.71 -4.98 -2.09
C TYR A 488 28.35 -5.17 -2.77
N LYS A 489 27.24 -4.95 -2.04
CA LYS A 489 25.88 -5.15 -2.56
C LYS A 489 25.48 -4.10 -3.61
N ARG A 490 25.94 -2.86 -3.47
CA ARG A 490 25.62 -1.71 -4.35
C ARG A 490 26.35 -1.74 -5.69
N PHE A 491 27.57 -2.30 -5.73
CA PHE A 491 28.41 -2.23 -6.93
C PHE A 491 29.13 -3.55 -7.23
N LEU A 492 30.01 -4.01 -6.33
CA LEU A 492 30.95 -5.09 -6.63
C LEU A 492 30.25 -6.41 -7.00
N TYR A 493 29.12 -6.74 -6.36
CA TYR A 493 28.32 -7.92 -6.69
C TYR A 493 27.65 -7.78 -8.07
N PRO A 494 26.67 -6.86 -8.30
CA PRO A 494 25.93 -6.82 -9.57
C PRO A 494 26.83 -6.47 -10.76
N VAL A 495 27.79 -5.56 -10.60
CA VAL A 495 28.71 -5.16 -11.68
C VAL A 495 29.78 -6.22 -11.88
N GLY A 496 30.22 -6.93 -10.84
CA GLY A 496 31.16 -8.05 -10.96
C GLY A 496 30.60 -9.20 -11.80
N VAL A 497 29.38 -9.64 -11.52
CA VAL A 497 28.69 -10.70 -12.30
C VAL A 497 28.60 -10.32 -13.79
N ALA A 498 28.12 -9.12 -14.09
CA ALA A 498 27.99 -8.62 -15.46
C ALA A 498 29.37 -8.44 -16.15
N SER A 499 30.38 -7.97 -15.42
CA SER A 499 31.74 -7.77 -15.94
C SER A 499 32.42 -9.07 -16.29
N ILE A 500 32.19 -10.15 -15.52
CA ILE A 500 32.76 -11.47 -15.80
C ILE A 500 32.19 -12.01 -17.12
N ALA A 501 30.88 -11.94 -17.32
CA ALA A 501 30.28 -12.35 -18.60
C ALA A 501 30.78 -11.48 -19.78
N ARG A 502 30.92 -10.15 -19.58
CA ARG A 502 31.49 -9.25 -20.59
C ARG A 502 32.96 -9.53 -20.90
N ALA A 503 33.75 -9.93 -19.91
CA ALA A 503 35.15 -10.33 -20.10
C ALA A 503 35.27 -11.64 -20.89
N VAL A 504 34.39 -12.62 -20.63
CA VAL A 504 34.31 -13.87 -21.41
C VAL A 504 33.88 -13.59 -22.86
N ASP A 505 32.91 -12.71 -23.07
CA ASP A 505 32.50 -12.27 -24.42
C ASP A 505 33.68 -11.65 -25.19
N MET A 506 34.44 -10.75 -24.55
CA MET A 506 35.64 -10.15 -25.15
C MET A 506 36.72 -11.19 -25.49
N ILE A 507 36.80 -12.31 -24.77
CA ILE A 507 37.71 -13.42 -25.10
C ILE A 507 37.19 -14.21 -26.30
N ALA A 508 35.90 -14.54 -26.34
CA ALA A 508 35.25 -15.23 -27.45
C ALA A 508 35.32 -14.45 -28.78
N GLU A 509 35.30 -13.12 -28.68
CA GLU A 509 35.43 -12.19 -29.80
C GLU A 509 36.88 -11.83 -30.17
N GLY A 510 37.87 -12.29 -29.38
CA GLY A 510 39.29 -11.99 -29.59
C GLY A 510 39.70 -10.54 -29.31
N THR A 511 38.88 -9.78 -28.58
CA THR A 511 39.06 -8.35 -28.28
C THR A 511 39.61 -8.09 -26.86
N ALA A 512 39.71 -9.12 -26.02
CA ALA A 512 40.20 -9.02 -24.64
C ALA A 512 41.68 -8.57 -24.54
N PRO A 513 41.98 -7.43 -23.89
CA PRO A 513 43.34 -6.92 -23.76
C PRO A 513 44.13 -7.66 -22.66
N LYS A 514 45.46 -7.48 -22.64
CA LYS A 514 46.37 -7.98 -21.60
C LYS A 514 47.27 -6.83 -21.10
N GLU A 515 46.69 -5.84 -20.42
CA GLU A 515 47.41 -4.63 -19.98
C GLU A 515 48.29 -4.92 -18.75
N THR A 516 49.60 -4.76 -18.86
CA THR A 516 50.53 -5.04 -17.74
C THR A 516 50.27 -4.09 -16.57
N GLN A 517 50.05 -4.65 -15.37
CA GLN A 517 49.92 -3.84 -14.16
C GLN A 517 51.19 -3.02 -13.88
N THR A 518 51.03 -1.81 -13.36
CA THR A 518 52.14 -1.05 -12.77
C THR A 518 52.38 -1.49 -11.33
N GLU A 519 53.62 -1.43 -10.85
CA GLU A 519 53.92 -1.57 -9.42
C GLU A 519 53.69 -0.27 -8.64
N LYS A 520 53.57 0.87 -9.34
CA LYS A 520 53.48 2.20 -8.72
C LYS A 520 52.14 2.38 -8.00
N GLY A 521 52.17 2.34 -6.67
CA GLY A 521 51.00 2.46 -5.82
C GLY A 521 50.34 1.13 -5.46
N ALA A 522 51.00 0.00 -5.76
CA ALA A 522 50.60 -1.31 -5.28
C ALA A 522 50.73 -1.41 -3.74
N THR A 523 49.79 -2.11 -3.10
CA THR A 523 49.81 -2.41 -1.66
C THR A 523 49.49 -3.88 -1.45
N TYR A 524 50.25 -4.57 -0.60
CA TYR A 524 50.06 -5.98 -0.27
C TYR A 524 49.45 -6.08 1.13
N ASP A 525 48.13 -5.96 1.19
CA ASP A 525 47.47 -5.63 2.45
C ASP A 525 47.07 -6.88 3.24
N ALA A 526 47.18 -6.79 4.56
CA ALA A 526 47.06 -7.96 5.44
C ALA A 526 45.60 -8.46 5.52
N MET A 527 45.42 -9.78 5.51
CA MET A 527 44.11 -10.39 5.75
C MET A 527 43.65 -10.09 7.18
N LEU A 528 42.50 -9.45 7.34
CA LEU A 528 42.01 -8.89 8.61
C LEU A 528 41.42 -9.93 9.58
N ASN A 529 41.80 -11.21 9.44
CA ASN A 529 41.32 -12.31 10.27
C ASN A 529 42.09 -12.47 11.60
N LYS A 530 43.13 -11.66 11.85
CA LYS A 530 43.89 -11.64 13.11
C LYS A 530 43.35 -10.56 14.05
N PRO A 531 43.08 -10.86 15.34
CA PRO A 531 42.61 -9.87 16.32
C PRO A 531 43.48 -8.61 16.40
N ASP A 532 44.81 -8.76 16.33
CA ASP A 532 45.76 -7.64 16.41
C ASP A 532 45.55 -6.57 15.31
N LEU A 533 44.97 -6.95 14.16
CA LEU A 533 44.68 -6.06 13.03
C LEU A 533 43.29 -5.40 13.13
N GLN A 534 42.51 -5.76 14.14
CA GLN A 534 41.14 -5.28 14.37
C GLN A 534 41.10 -4.17 15.43
N ILE A 535 42.18 -4.01 16.20
CA ILE A 535 42.30 -3.05 17.30
C ILE A 535 42.24 -1.60 16.78
N ILE A 536 41.39 -0.79 17.42
CA ILE A 536 41.27 0.63 17.14
C ILE A 536 42.51 1.38 17.64
N ASP A 537 43.18 2.09 16.74
CA ASP A 537 44.25 3.04 17.07
C ASP A 537 43.65 4.43 17.36
N TRP A 538 43.61 4.79 18.64
CA TRP A 538 43.04 6.05 19.13
C TRP A 538 43.85 7.31 18.77
N ASN A 539 45.05 7.17 18.20
CA ASN A 539 45.82 8.32 17.72
C ASN A 539 45.29 8.90 16.40
N LYS A 540 44.36 8.21 15.75
CA LYS A 540 43.75 8.57 14.47
C LYS A 540 42.73 9.72 14.58
N THR A 541 42.61 10.48 13.49
CA THR A 541 41.58 11.52 13.33
C THR A 541 40.17 10.91 13.32
N GLY A 542 39.13 11.69 13.57
CA GLY A 542 37.75 11.20 13.51
C GLY A 542 37.36 10.64 12.13
N GLN A 543 37.95 11.17 11.05
CA GLN A 543 37.77 10.60 9.71
C GLN A 543 38.40 9.21 9.58
N GLU A 544 39.65 9.04 10.01
CA GLU A 544 40.36 7.75 9.96
C GLU A 544 39.77 6.69 10.92
N LEU A 545 39.22 7.10 12.07
CA LEU A 545 38.47 6.21 12.96
C LEU A 545 37.17 5.73 12.31
N HIS A 546 36.42 6.62 11.65
CA HIS A 546 35.21 6.27 10.92
C HIS A 546 35.50 5.35 9.73
N ASP A 547 36.54 5.65 8.97
CA ASP A 547 37.03 4.84 7.84
C ASP A 547 37.51 3.45 8.30
N PHE A 548 38.18 3.35 9.46
CA PHE A 548 38.56 2.07 10.06
C PHE A 548 37.35 1.24 10.50
N ILE A 549 36.39 1.84 11.22
CA ILE A 549 35.20 1.11 11.73
C ILE A 549 34.29 0.64 10.57
N ARG A 550 33.99 1.49 9.58
CA ARG A 550 33.15 1.09 8.42
C ARG A 550 33.84 0.10 7.48
N GLY A 551 35.17 0.08 7.49
CA GLY A 551 35.98 -0.94 6.82
C GLY A 551 36.02 -2.28 7.55
N MET A 552 35.54 -2.36 8.79
CA MET A 552 35.43 -3.61 9.58
C MET A 552 34.00 -4.13 9.71
N ASP A 553 32.98 -3.34 9.35
CA ASP A 553 31.58 -3.77 9.23
C ASP A 553 31.43 -4.88 8.15
N SER A 554 30.66 -5.96 8.33
CA SER A 554 29.98 -6.44 9.55
C SER A 554 30.73 -7.58 10.27
N VAL A 555 31.84 -8.06 9.70
CA VAL A 555 32.77 -9.05 10.28
C VAL A 555 34.17 -8.70 9.76
N PRO A 556 35.20 -8.56 10.62
CA PRO A 556 35.24 -8.92 12.04
C PRO A 556 34.64 -7.90 13.01
N GLY A 557 34.52 -6.64 12.63
CA GLY A 557 34.27 -5.51 13.53
C GLY A 557 35.54 -4.91 14.11
N ALA A 558 35.52 -3.60 14.40
CA ALA A 558 36.67 -2.88 14.96
C ALA A 558 36.69 -3.00 16.48
N SER A 559 37.78 -3.46 17.08
CA SER A 559 37.83 -3.90 18.48
C SER A 559 38.44 -2.88 19.44
N CYS A 560 37.86 -2.78 20.64
CA CYS A 560 38.42 -2.05 21.78
C CYS A 560 38.00 -2.69 23.12
N LEU A 561 38.69 -2.34 24.21
CA LEU A 561 38.26 -2.66 25.58
C LEU A 561 37.46 -1.49 26.17
N MET A 562 36.27 -1.77 26.73
CA MET A 562 35.43 -0.76 27.37
C MET A 562 34.74 -1.29 28.63
N THR A 563 34.54 -0.42 29.62
CA THR A 563 33.77 -0.73 30.83
C THR A 563 32.30 -0.39 30.60
N VAL A 564 31.44 -1.42 30.59
CA VAL A 564 30.00 -1.28 30.31
C VAL A 564 29.25 -0.91 31.60
N PRO A 565 28.26 0.00 31.58
CA PRO A 565 27.45 0.31 32.76
C PRO A 565 26.90 -0.94 33.46
N GLY A 566 27.24 -1.11 34.74
CA GLY A 566 26.86 -2.30 35.54
C GLY A 566 27.89 -3.44 35.55
N SER A 567 29.10 -3.24 35.03
CA SER A 567 30.22 -4.18 35.14
C SER A 567 31.51 -3.44 35.49
N ASP A 568 32.27 -3.93 36.46
CA ASP A 568 33.52 -3.30 36.92
C ASP A 568 34.73 -3.61 36.02
N ASP A 569 34.70 -4.75 35.31
CA ASP A 569 35.79 -5.21 34.43
C ASP A 569 35.65 -4.67 32.99
N PRO A 570 36.75 -4.23 32.33
CA PRO A 570 36.76 -3.92 30.91
C PRO A 570 36.47 -5.14 30.04
N GLN A 571 35.56 -5.01 29.08
CA GLN A 571 35.13 -6.09 28.18
C GLN A 571 35.52 -5.81 26.74
N LEU A 572 35.82 -6.88 25.98
CA LEU A 572 36.11 -6.78 24.55
C LEU A 572 34.83 -6.47 23.76
N ALA A 573 34.80 -5.27 23.18
CA ALA A 573 33.72 -4.76 22.37
C ALA A 573 34.17 -4.65 20.91
N LEU A 574 33.30 -5.06 19.98
CA LEU A 574 33.45 -4.86 18.54
C LEU A 574 32.44 -3.79 18.09
N LEU A 575 32.91 -2.77 17.40
CA LEU A 575 32.16 -1.57 17.02
C LEU A 575 31.71 -1.65 15.56
N PHE A 576 30.47 -1.21 15.27
CA PHE A 576 29.82 -1.37 13.97
C PHE A 576 28.90 -0.18 13.61
N GLY A 577 28.82 0.15 12.32
CA GLY A 577 27.96 1.22 11.80
C GLY A 577 28.38 2.61 12.28
N SER A 578 29.63 3.02 12.00
CA SER A 578 30.13 4.37 12.27
C SER A 578 29.51 5.43 11.35
N THR A 579 29.47 6.67 11.84
CA THR A 579 29.08 7.88 11.09
C THR A 579 29.82 9.10 11.64
N ILE A 580 30.22 10.05 10.79
CA ILE A 580 30.83 11.32 11.25
C ILE A 580 29.77 12.21 11.90
N TRP A 581 29.95 12.55 13.18
CA TRP A 581 28.98 13.32 13.96
C TRP A 581 29.23 14.83 13.82
N LYS A 582 28.32 15.50 13.09
CA LYS A 582 28.40 16.93 12.73
C LYS A 582 27.52 17.84 13.61
N LYS A 583 26.95 17.31 14.70
CA LYS A 583 26.15 18.07 15.68
C LYS A 583 27.02 18.44 16.89
N ALA A 584 26.48 19.26 17.79
CA ALA A 584 27.10 19.48 19.11
C ALA A 584 27.29 18.17 19.89
N LYS A 585 28.21 18.15 20.88
CA LYS A 585 28.37 17.05 21.84
C LYS A 585 27.00 16.81 22.53
N PRO A 586 26.40 15.61 22.44
CA PRO A 586 25.15 15.30 23.11
C PRO A 586 25.36 15.12 24.62
N ASN A 587 24.28 15.28 25.38
CA ASN A 587 24.23 14.76 26.74
C ASN A 587 24.10 13.24 26.68
N GLY A 588 24.69 12.53 27.64
CA GLY A 588 24.70 11.07 27.66
C GLY A 588 25.50 10.51 28.83
N THR A 589 25.56 9.19 28.93
CA THR A 589 26.37 8.48 29.94
C THR A 589 27.81 8.33 29.44
N GLU A 590 28.77 8.95 30.12
CA GLU A 590 30.19 8.74 29.81
C GLU A 590 30.61 7.32 30.23
N ILE A 591 31.38 6.64 29.39
CA ILE A 591 31.96 5.31 29.63
C ILE A 591 33.48 5.32 29.46
N LEU A 592 34.15 4.45 30.21
CA LEU A 592 35.59 4.23 30.10
C LEU A 592 35.87 3.34 28.88
N ILE A 593 36.81 3.76 28.04
CA ILE A 593 37.32 2.99 26.90
C ILE A 593 38.86 3.07 26.98
N GLU A 594 39.54 1.92 26.97
CA GLU A 594 40.98 1.89 27.16
C GLU A 594 41.72 2.57 25.98
N GLY A 595 42.66 3.46 26.31
CA GLY A 595 43.49 4.18 25.35
C GLY A 595 42.90 5.50 24.81
N THR A 596 41.72 5.94 25.27
CA THR A 596 41.12 7.24 24.89
C THR A 596 40.52 7.97 26.10
N THR A 597 40.08 9.22 25.92
CA THR A 597 39.67 10.10 27.03
C THR A 597 38.31 9.76 27.65
N SER A 598 37.32 9.40 26.83
CA SER A 598 36.05 8.76 27.22
C SER A 598 35.17 8.51 25.97
N GLY A 599 34.24 7.57 26.06
CA GLY A 599 33.11 7.43 25.12
C GLY A 599 31.80 7.91 25.75
N ILE A 600 30.76 8.18 24.94
CA ILE A 600 29.45 8.65 25.45
C ILE A 600 28.29 7.89 24.82
N ILE A 601 27.50 7.21 25.64
CA ILE A 601 26.23 6.60 25.23
C ILE A 601 25.13 7.67 25.23
N HIS A 602 24.43 7.82 24.12
CA HIS A 602 23.27 8.71 23.93
C HIS A 602 22.23 8.03 23.02
N ASP A 603 21.04 8.63 22.90
CA ASP A 603 19.91 8.12 22.11
C ASP A 603 20.26 7.72 20.66
N GLY A 604 21.32 8.31 20.08
CA GLY A 604 21.79 8.03 18.73
C GLY A 604 22.93 7.00 18.61
N GLY A 605 23.46 6.48 19.71
CA GLY A 605 24.52 5.46 19.74
C GLY A 605 25.64 5.73 20.76
N LEU A 606 26.84 5.22 20.47
CA LEU A 606 28.06 5.50 21.21
C LEU A 606 28.89 6.53 20.43
N LEU A 607 29.12 7.68 21.04
CA LEU A 607 29.98 8.73 20.52
C LEU A 607 31.43 8.53 20.99
N LEU A 608 32.35 8.52 20.03
CA LEU A 608 33.80 8.47 20.19
C LEU A 608 34.41 9.81 19.76
N THR A 609 35.63 10.09 20.21
CA THR A 609 36.38 11.30 19.85
C THR A 609 37.70 10.92 19.18
N GLY A 610 37.98 11.46 17.99
CA GLY A 610 39.29 11.33 17.32
C GLY A 610 40.34 12.29 17.86
N SER A 611 41.60 12.07 17.50
CA SER A 611 42.75 12.88 17.97
C SER A 611 42.72 14.35 17.51
N ASP A 612 41.94 14.64 16.47
CA ASP A 612 41.61 15.99 15.96
C ASP A 612 40.39 16.63 16.65
N GLY A 613 39.75 15.93 17.61
CA GLY A 613 38.52 16.36 18.26
C GLY A 613 37.25 16.13 17.43
N VAL A 614 37.33 15.49 16.26
CA VAL A 614 36.15 15.16 15.45
C VAL A 614 35.44 13.95 16.05
N TYR A 615 34.13 14.06 16.22
CA TYR A 615 33.30 13.02 16.83
C TYR A 615 32.84 11.96 15.81
N VAL A 616 32.84 10.69 16.22
CA VAL A 616 32.37 9.53 15.43
C VAL A 616 31.30 8.81 16.21
N ASN A 617 30.12 8.61 15.62
CA ASN A 617 28.99 7.93 16.25
C ASN A 617 28.84 6.50 15.73
N VAL A 618 28.98 5.53 16.63
CA VAL A 618 28.83 4.08 16.41
C VAL A 618 27.42 3.66 16.80
N LYS A 619 26.70 2.98 15.90
CA LYS A 619 25.30 2.58 16.14
C LYS A 619 25.16 1.26 16.92
N ARG A 620 26.05 0.30 16.70
CA ARG A 620 25.94 -1.07 17.27
C ARG A 620 27.25 -1.51 17.88
N VAL A 621 27.17 -2.30 18.95
CA VAL A 621 28.33 -2.87 19.65
C VAL A 621 28.08 -4.36 19.91
N LYS A 622 29.06 -5.22 19.65
CA LYS A 622 29.02 -6.65 20.00
C LYS A 622 29.94 -6.93 21.18
N ILE A 623 29.39 -7.45 22.28
CA ILE A 623 30.10 -7.77 23.53
C ILE A 623 29.70 -9.18 23.96
N ASN A 624 30.64 -10.02 24.39
CA ASN A 624 30.39 -11.41 24.77
C ASN A 624 29.58 -12.19 23.73
N LYS A 625 29.94 -12.03 22.45
CA LYS A 625 29.24 -12.50 21.23
C LYS A 625 27.85 -11.90 20.95
N ARG A 626 27.16 -11.27 21.90
CA ARG A 626 25.83 -10.66 21.68
C ARG A 626 25.95 -9.28 21.05
N MET A 627 25.14 -9.00 20.02
CA MET A 627 25.04 -7.66 19.40
C MET A 627 24.01 -6.82 20.18
N LYS A 628 24.31 -5.55 20.45
CA LYS A 628 23.38 -4.58 21.06
C LYS A 628 23.40 -3.27 20.26
N GLU A 629 22.29 -2.54 20.31
CA GLU A 629 22.29 -1.12 19.96
C GLU A 629 23.11 -0.34 20.99
N ALA A 630 24.00 0.54 20.50
CA ALA A 630 24.94 1.25 21.36
C ALA A 630 24.24 2.18 22.36
N ALA A 631 23.08 2.73 21.99
CA ALA A 631 22.22 3.55 22.86
C ALA A 631 21.66 2.77 24.08
N LYS A 632 21.48 1.45 23.95
CA LYS A 632 20.87 0.58 24.98
C LYS A 632 21.90 -0.08 25.91
N LEU A 633 23.17 0.33 25.84
CA LEU A 633 24.23 -0.16 26.74
C LEU A 633 24.05 0.30 28.20
N THR A 634 23.13 1.23 28.46
CA THR A 634 22.70 1.67 29.80
C THR A 634 21.51 0.91 30.37
N GLU A 635 20.81 0.09 29.56
CA GLU A 635 19.63 -0.66 30.01
C GLU A 635 20.04 -1.89 30.81
N VAL A 636 19.76 -1.88 32.12
CA VAL A 636 20.04 -3.00 33.04
C VAL A 636 19.21 -4.21 32.62
N THR A 637 19.82 -5.13 31.88
CA THR A 637 19.17 -6.30 31.32
C THR A 637 18.94 -7.33 32.43
N GLN A 638 17.81 -7.25 33.14
CA GLN A 638 17.38 -8.31 34.04
C GLN A 638 17.15 -9.60 33.22
N GLN A 639 17.91 -10.65 33.52
CA GLN A 639 17.65 -11.98 32.98
C GLN A 639 16.34 -12.50 33.60
N VAL A 640 15.25 -12.46 32.84
CA VAL A 640 13.97 -13.00 33.28
C VAL A 640 14.03 -14.52 33.22
N GLN A 641 14.36 -15.16 34.36
CA GLN A 641 14.21 -16.61 34.49
C GLN A 641 12.72 -16.97 34.45
N ILE A 642 12.27 -17.49 33.31
CA ILE A 642 10.90 -17.97 33.12
C ILE A 642 10.85 -19.48 33.36
N THR A 643 10.00 -19.92 34.29
CA THR A 643 9.55 -21.31 34.35
C THR A 643 8.54 -21.55 33.23
N TYR A 644 8.84 -22.52 32.35
CA TYR A 644 7.95 -22.95 31.27
C TYR A 644 6.83 -23.87 31.79
N THR A 645 5.68 -23.87 31.11
CA THR A 645 4.64 -24.88 31.31
C THR A 645 5.00 -26.19 30.57
N ASN A 646 4.30 -27.27 30.88
CA ASN A 646 4.47 -28.54 30.15
C ASN A 646 4.15 -28.40 28.65
N GLU A 647 3.18 -27.55 28.31
CA GLU A 647 2.76 -27.26 26.93
C GLU A 647 3.81 -26.44 26.19
N GLU A 648 4.34 -25.39 26.83
CA GLU A 648 5.44 -24.58 26.30
C GLU A 648 6.72 -25.40 26.13
N THR A 649 7.01 -26.32 27.05
CA THR A 649 8.15 -27.25 26.93
C THR A 649 8.02 -28.13 25.69
N SER A 650 6.82 -28.69 25.45
CA SER A 650 6.55 -29.47 24.23
C SER A 650 6.64 -28.64 22.94
N ILE A 651 6.34 -27.34 23.00
CA ILE A 651 6.54 -26.42 21.88
C ILE A 651 8.04 -26.15 21.68
N ILE A 652 8.81 -25.92 22.74
CA ILE A 652 10.27 -25.72 22.68
C ILE A 652 10.98 -26.95 22.07
N ASP A 653 10.64 -28.17 22.48
CA ASP A 653 11.20 -29.40 21.87
C ASP A 653 10.85 -29.54 20.38
N SER A 654 9.66 -29.06 19.99
CA SER A 654 9.23 -29.02 18.58
C SER A 654 9.98 -27.95 17.78
N ILE A 655 10.25 -26.77 18.38
CA ILE A 655 11.12 -25.73 17.79
C ILE A 655 12.57 -26.24 17.69
N LYS A 656 13.08 -27.00 18.67
CA LYS A 656 14.41 -27.67 18.59
C LYS A 656 14.48 -28.57 17.37
N THR A 657 13.42 -29.34 17.11
CA THR A 657 13.31 -30.20 15.93
C THR A 657 13.30 -29.41 14.61
N ILE A 658 12.59 -28.27 14.56
CA ILE A 658 12.61 -27.36 13.39
C ILE A 658 14.02 -26.78 13.17
N TRP A 659 14.69 -26.32 14.24
CA TRP A 659 16.07 -25.82 14.15
C TRP A 659 17.05 -26.90 13.68
N GLN A 660 16.96 -28.13 14.20
CA GLN A 660 17.77 -29.27 13.72
C GLN A 660 17.49 -29.57 12.23
N SER A 661 16.24 -29.47 11.79
CA SER A 661 15.78 -29.65 10.39
C SER A 661 16.23 -28.54 9.44
N ILE A 662 16.56 -27.35 9.95
CA ILE A 662 17.05 -26.21 9.17
C ILE A 662 18.59 -26.15 9.18
N LEU A 663 19.22 -26.36 10.32
CA LEU A 663 20.67 -26.23 10.52
C LEU A 663 21.46 -27.52 10.24
N ASN A 664 20.79 -28.68 10.17
CA ASN A 664 21.37 -30.01 9.92
C ASN A 664 22.48 -30.40 10.93
N LEU A 665 22.27 -30.04 12.20
CA LEU A 665 23.15 -30.26 13.35
C LEU A 665 22.35 -30.30 14.66
N ASP A 666 22.96 -30.78 15.74
CA ASP A 666 22.35 -30.78 17.09
C ASP A 666 22.32 -29.38 17.71
N VAL A 667 21.18 -29.02 18.30
CA VAL A 667 20.84 -27.66 18.74
C VAL A 667 20.78 -27.59 20.26
N GLU A 668 21.77 -26.99 20.90
CA GLU A 668 21.75 -26.65 22.33
C GLU A 668 21.33 -25.19 22.58
N ALA A 669 21.11 -24.81 23.84
CA ALA A 669 20.56 -23.51 24.24
C ALA A 669 21.27 -22.30 23.60
N GLU A 670 22.61 -22.34 23.56
CA GLU A 670 23.46 -21.27 23.04
C GLU A 670 23.74 -21.37 21.52
N THR A 671 23.03 -22.23 20.80
CA THR A 671 23.16 -22.37 19.33
C THR A 671 22.69 -21.08 18.65
N ASP A 672 23.57 -20.41 17.91
CA ASP A 672 23.26 -19.21 17.13
C ASP A 672 22.90 -19.61 15.70
N PHE A 673 21.67 -19.30 15.28
CA PHE A 673 21.07 -19.68 13.99
C PHE A 673 21.95 -19.26 12.80
N PHE A 674 22.48 -18.04 12.85
CA PHE A 674 23.28 -17.46 11.76
C PHE A 674 24.74 -17.91 11.82
N ALA A 675 25.31 -18.08 13.01
CA ALA A 675 26.67 -18.60 13.17
C ALA A 675 26.77 -20.08 12.73
N CYS A 676 25.69 -20.85 12.90
CA CYS A 676 25.55 -22.21 12.35
C CYS A 676 25.43 -22.22 10.81
N GLY A 677 25.00 -21.12 10.20
CA GLY A 677 25.03 -20.90 8.75
C GLY A 677 23.68 -20.65 8.08
N ALA A 678 22.63 -20.29 8.82
CA ALA A 678 21.33 -19.93 8.25
C ALA A 678 21.37 -18.62 7.45
N GLY A 679 20.61 -18.57 6.36
CA GLY A 679 20.38 -17.39 5.52
C GLY A 679 18.92 -16.90 5.58
N SER A 680 18.60 -15.89 4.77
CA SER A 680 17.26 -15.25 4.76
C SER A 680 16.11 -16.20 4.43
N MET A 681 16.31 -17.18 3.54
CA MET A 681 15.30 -18.20 3.24
C MET A 681 15.05 -19.14 4.43
N ASP A 682 16.09 -19.40 5.23
CA ASP A 682 16.01 -20.26 6.41
C ASP A 682 15.31 -19.54 7.58
N VAL A 683 15.46 -18.22 7.68
CA VAL A 683 14.68 -17.36 8.59
C VAL A 683 13.19 -17.43 8.25
N VAL A 684 12.81 -17.24 6.99
CA VAL A 684 11.41 -17.34 6.55
C VAL A 684 10.86 -18.74 6.83
N ARG A 685 11.64 -19.79 6.53
CA ARG A 685 11.27 -21.19 6.83
C ARG A 685 11.03 -21.41 8.32
N LEU A 686 11.92 -20.92 9.19
CA LEU A 686 11.76 -21.02 10.65
C LEU A 686 10.49 -20.29 11.13
N VAL A 687 10.27 -19.07 10.66
CA VAL A 687 9.11 -18.24 11.05
C VAL A 687 7.79 -18.92 10.68
N GLU A 688 7.66 -19.46 9.46
CA GLU A 688 6.42 -20.12 9.03
C GLU A 688 6.23 -21.51 9.68
N GLU A 689 7.27 -22.36 9.79
CA GLU A 689 7.13 -23.66 10.48
C GLU A 689 6.77 -23.48 11.97
N VAL A 690 7.26 -22.43 12.64
CA VAL A 690 6.92 -22.14 14.04
C VAL A 690 5.54 -21.47 14.18
N LYS A 691 5.08 -20.69 13.20
CA LYS A 691 3.68 -20.22 13.12
C LYS A 691 2.70 -21.38 13.03
N ASP A 692 2.92 -22.31 12.11
CA ASP A 692 2.04 -23.48 11.93
C ASP A 692 2.03 -24.39 13.17
N LEU A 693 3.19 -24.59 13.79
CA LEU A 693 3.34 -25.36 15.04
C LEU A 693 2.60 -24.72 16.23
N SER A 694 2.80 -23.43 16.47
CA SER A 694 2.51 -22.79 17.76
C SER A 694 1.40 -21.73 17.72
N LYS A 695 1.11 -21.18 16.53
CA LYS A 695 0.25 -20.00 16.31
C LYS A 695 0.77 -18.69 16.93
N ALA A 696 2.05 -18.61 17.28
CA ALA A 696 2.69 -17.35 17.64
C ALA A 696 2.78 -16.42 16.41
N GLU A 697 2.36 -15.14 16.56
CA GLU A 697 2.64 -14.12 15.55
C GLU A 697 4.15 -13.82 15.54
N LEU A 698 4.84 -14.14 14.43
CA LEU A 698 6.28 -14.01 14.26
C LEU A 698 6.63 -13.30 12.95
N GLU A 699 7.68 -12.50 12.97
CA GLU A 699 8.24 -11.79 11.83
C GLU A 699 9.71 -12.15 11.64
N ASN A 700 10.24 -11.91 10.45
CA ASN A 700 11.65 -12.23 10.15
C ASN A 700 12.64 -11.51 11.07
N GLU A 701 12.29 -10.29 11.52
CA GLU A 701 13.11 -9.50 12.45
C GLU A 701 13.34 -10.21 13.80
N ASP A 702 12.40 -11.05 14.24
CA ASP A 702 12.45 -11.70 15.55
C ASP A 702 13.56 -12.75 15.65
N VAL A 703 13.88 -13.42 14.54
CA VAL A 703 15.03 -14.33 14.46
C VAL A 703 16.34 -13.54 14.50
N PHE A 704 16.38 -12.33 13.91
CA PHE A 704 17.58 -11.46 13.97
C PHE A 704 17.79 -10.81 15.35
N LEU A 705 16.71 -10.55 16.09
CA LEU A 705 16.75 -10.00 17.46
C LEU A 705 17.02 -11.07 18.52
N SER A 706 16.52 -12.30 18.31
CA SER A 706 16.78 -13.49 19.14
C SER A 706 17.53 -14.55 18.33
N PRO A 707 18.84 -14.38 18.06
CA PRO A 707 19.59 -15.27 17.18
C PRO A 707 19.98 -16.61 17.84
N THR A 708 19.93 -16.74 19.16
CA THR A 708 20.21 -18.00 19.86
C THR A 708 18.95 -18.81 20.14
N PHE A 709 19.07 -20.14 20.20
CA PHE A 709 17.92 -21.03 20.42
C PHE A 709 17.15 -20.72 21.70
N GLU A 710 17.85 -20.47 22.82
CA GLU A 710 17.22 -20.05 24.08
C GLU A 710 16.48 -18.69 23.94
N GLU A 711 17.13 -17.67 23.37
CA GLU A 711 16.52 -16.35 23.18
C GLU A 711 15.33 -16.39 22.21
N PHE A 712 15.36 -17.28 21.22
CA PHE A 712 14.28 -17.48 20.25
C PHE A 712 13.09 -18.19 20.90
N CYS A 713 13.33 -19.31 21.59
CA CYS A 713 12.30 -20.02 22.36
C CYS A 713 11.66 -19.12 23.42
N LEU A 714 12.45 -18.29 24.10
CA LEU A 714 11.94 -17.28 25.04
C LEU A 714 11.04 -16.25 24.33
N SER A 715 11.45 -15.75 23.16
CA SER A 715 10.65 -14.82 22.35
C SER A 715 9.31 -15.44 21.90
N VAL A 716 9.33 -16.69 21.41
CA VAL A 716 8.12 -17.42 21.01
C VAL A 716 7.19 -17.66 22.21
N VAL A 717 7.71 -18.16 23.34
CA VAL A 717 6.90 -18.37 24.56
C VAL A 717 6.32 -17.07 25.09
N LEU A 718 7.10 -15.98 25.10
CA LEU A 718 6.58 -14.66 25.46
C LEU A 718 5.38 -14.29 24.57
N ARG A 719 5.46 -14.47 23.25
CA ARG A 719 4.32 -14.17 22.35
C ARG A 719 3.12 -15.09 22.54
N LEU A 720 3.33 -16.38 22.80
CA LEU A 720 2.26 -17.33 23.15
C LEU A 720 1.53 -16.94 24.44
N ARG A 721 2.27 -16.42 25.44
CA ARG A 721 1.71 -15.81 26.67
C ARG A 721 1.03 -14.46 26.43
N GLY A 722 0.89 -14.01 25.18
CA GLY A 722 0.40 -12.68 24.80
C GLY A 722 1.40 -11.56 25.04
N SER A 723 2.59 -11.88 25.56
CA SER A 723 3.74 -10.98 25.78
C SER A 723 4.57 -10.78 24.50
N SER A 724 3.89 -10.43 23.41
CA SER A 724 4.40 -9.27 22.67
C SER A 724 4.54 -8.09 23.65
N SER A 725 5.33 -7.07 23.33
CA SER A 725 5.18 -5.76 23.99
C SER A 725 3.86 -5.12 23.54
N LYS A 726 2.72 -5.71 23.94
CA LYS A 726 1.41 -5.05 24.02
C LYS A 726 1.68 -3.75 24.74
N THR A 727 1.77 -2.67 23.97
CA THR A 727 2.11 -1.37 24.52
C THR A 727 0.93 -1.01 25.38
N GLU A 728 1.08 -1.14 26.71
CA GLU A 728 -0.02 -0.92 27.63
C GLU A 728 -0.30 0.58 27.60
N ILE A 729 -1.34 0.94 26.84
CA ILE A 729 -1.73 2.33 26.65
C ILE A 729 -2.39 2.77 27.96
N VAL A 730 -1.55 3.19 28.90
CA VAL A 730 -1.99 3.77 30.17
C VAL A 730 -2.58 5.15 29.86
N PHE A 731 -3.83 5.35 30.29
CA PHE A 731 -4.53 6.63 30.19
C PHE A 731 -5.50 6.80 31.35
N GLU A 732 -5.68 8.05 31.77
CA GLU A 732 -6.83 8.45 32.56
C GLU A 732 -8.07 8.54 31.66
N GLY A 733 -9.15 7.90 32.11
CA GLY A 733 -10.37 7.78 31.32
C GLY A 733 -11.58 7.53 32.19
N VAL A 734 -12.74 8.00 31.72
CA VAL A 734 -14.02 7.79 32.37
C VAL A 734 -14.53 6.37 32.07
N GLU A 735 -15.03 5.68 33.09
CA GLU A 735 -15.82 4.45 32.90
C GLU A 735 -17.30 4.82 32.75
N VAL A 736 -17.92 4.32 31.68
CA VAL A 736 -19.31 4.58 31.33
C VAL A 736 -20.02 3.26 31.12
N ASN A 737 -21.03 2.98 31.95
CA ASN A 737 -21.93 1.85 31.73
C ASN A 737 -23.08 2.27 30.81
N ALA A 738 -23.04 1.82 29.55
CA ALA A 738 -24.03 2.18 28.53
C ALA A 738 -24.23 1.03 27.53
N ASN A 739 -25.44 0.90 26.99
CA ASN A 739 -25.76 -0.06 25.93
C ASN A 739 -25.42 -1.54 26.27
N GLY A 740 -25.35 -1.89 27.56
CA GLY A 740 -24.97 -3.23 28.04
C GLY A 740 -23.47 -3.47 28.16
N MET A 741 -22.63 -2.44 28.03
CA MET A 741 -21.17 -2.50 28.11
C MET A 741 -20.65 -1.57 29.22
N ASN A 742 -19.53 -1.93 29.85
CA ASN A 742 -18.70 -0.95 30.55
C ASN A 742 -17.59 -0.49 29.60
N ILE A 743 -17.52 0.82 29.38
CA ILE A 743 -16.67 1.46 28.36
C ILE A 743 -15.69 2.39 29.07
N LYS A 744 -14.37 2.14 28.92
CA LYS A 744 -13.34 3.08 29.40
C LYS A 744 -12.92 4.00 28.26
N ILE A 745 -13.26 5.29 28.37
CA ILE A 745 -13.02 6.31 27.35
C ILE A 745 -11.83 7.20 27.78
N PRO A 746 -10.78 7.38 26.97
CA PRO A 746 -9.68 8.30 27.32
C PRO A 746 -10.16 9.76 27.38
N CYS A 747 -9.70 10.52 28.37
CA CYS A 747 -10.06 11.93 28.58
C CYS A 747 -8.92 12.92 28.29
N GLN A 748 -7.73 12.43 27.94
CA GLN A 748 -6.49 13.19 27.84
C GLN A 748 -6.16 13.60 26.39
N LEU A 749 -5.17 14.48 26.19
CA LEU A 749 -4.61 14.76 24.86
C LEU A 749 -3.81 13.52 24.39
N PHE A 750 -3.71 13.29 23.09
CA PHE A 750 -2.83 12.23 22.54
C PHE A 750 -1.67 12.85 21.75
N ILE A 751 -0.44 12.68 22.23
CA ILE A 751 0.78 13.31 21.70
C ILE A 751 1.94 12.30 21.73
N ASP A 752 2.73 12.21 20.66
CA ASP A 752 3.87 11.29 20.49
C ASP A 752 3.59 9.83 20.93
N GLY A 753 2.37 9.33 20.63
CA GLY A 753 1.93 7.97 20.96
C GLY A 753 1.41 7.76 22.40
N GLN A 754 1.35 8.81 23.22
CA GLN A 754 0.98 8.74 24.64
C GLN A 754 -0.24 9.62 24.95
N PHE A 755 -0.99 9.25 26.00
CA PHE A 755 -2.02 10.10 26.58
C PHE A 755 -1.44 11.01 27.65
N VAL A 756 -1.68 12.32 27.54
CA VAL A 756 -1.06 13.36 28.38
C VAL A 756 -2.03 14.50 28.70
N ASP A 757 -1.84 15.14 29.85
CA ASP A 757 -2.62 16.32 30.22
C ASP A 757 -2.17 17.59 29.48
N SER A 758 -3.09 18.57 29.42
CA SER A 758 -2.80 19.89 28.87
C SER A 758 -1.86 20.68 29.78
N GLU A 759 -0.86 21.37 29.21
CA GLU A 759 -0.01 22.28 30.00
C GLU A 759 -0.78 23.37 30.75
N SER A 760 -1.98 23.74 30.27
CA SER A 760 -2.82 24.72 30.94
C SER A 760 -3.68 24.13 32.06
N ASN A 761 -3.74 22.80 32.20
CA ASN A 761 -4.67 22.07 33.09
C ASN A 761 -6.15 22.49 32.92
N GLN A 762 -6.50 23.03 31.75
CA GLN A 762 -7.88 23.43 31.43
C GLN A 762 -8.61 22.24 30.82
N THR A 763 -9.91 22.14 31.10
CA THR A 763 -10.76 21.07 30.58
C THR A 763 -12.01 21.60 29.89
N LEU A 764 -12.50 20.83 28.92
CA LEU A 764 -13.81 20.95 28.29
C LEU A 764 -14.78 19.98 28.97
N LYS A 765 -16.08 20.30 28.98
CA LYS A 765 -17.12 19.37 29.41
C LYS A 765 -17.78 18.74 28.18
N SER A 766 -17.70 17.41 28.06
CA SER A 766 -18.58 16.68 27.14
C SER A 766 -19.96 16.55 27.78
N TYR A 767 -21.00 16.86 27.02
CA TYR A 767 -22.40 16.80 27.46
C TYR A 767 -23.15 15.74 26.66
N ASN A 768 -23.98 14.94 27.33
CA ASN A 768 -24.89 14.02 26.65
C ASN A 768 -26.11 14.81 26.15
N PRO A 769 -26.34 14.95 24.83
CA PRO A 769 -27.47 15.70 24.31
C PRO A 769 -28.83 15.03 24.57
N THR A 770 -28.84 13.78 25.06
CA THR A 770 -30.05 13.00 25.37
C THR A 770 -30.72 13.42 26.68
N ASP A 771 -29.95 13.94 27.64
CA ASP A 771 -30.40 14.25 29.00
C ASP A 771 -29.78 15.52 29.62
N GLU A 772 -28.85 16.18 28.92
CA GLU A 772 -28.15 17.41 29.34
C GLU A 772 -27.12 17.19 30.48
N SER A 773 -26.81 15.94 30.81
CA SER A 773 -25.77 15.57 31.79
C SER A 773 -24.35 15.80 31.25
N ILE A 774 -23.37 15.88 32.14
CA ILE A 774 -21.94 15.90 31.80
C ILE A 774 -21.46 14.44 31.76
N ILE A 775 -20.89 14.01 30.63
CA ILE A 775 -20.28 12.68 30.48
C ILE A 775 -18.95 12.64 31.24
N CYS A 776 -18.08 13.61 30.95
CA CYS A 776 -16.77 13.75 31.58
C CYS A 776 -16.17 15.15 31.35
N ASN A 777 -15.04 15.42 32.01
CA ASN A 777 -14.15 16.51 31.65
C ASN A 777 -13.04 15.97 30.75
N VAL A 778 -12.69 16.68 29.68
CA VAL A 778 -11.68 16.30 28.67
C VAL A 778 -10.60 17.37 28.63
N GLN A 779 -9.32 16.99 28.55
CA GLN A 779 -8.20 17.93 28.51
C GLN A 779 -8.30 18.90 27.31
N CYS A 780 -8.04 20.20 27.55
CA CYS A 780 -8.16 21.26 26.56
C CYS A 780 -6.77 21.74 26.11
N ALA A 781 -6.35 21.38 24.89
CA ALA A 781 -5.03 21.73 24.36
C ALA A 781 -4.81 23.25 24.26
N SER A 782 -3.69 23.70 24.84
CA SER A 782 -3.16 25.04 24.67
C SER A 782 -2.32 25.15 23.39
N ALA A 783 -1.90 26.37 23.04
CA ALA A 783 -0.98 26.60 21.92
C ALA A 783 0.39 25.89 22.08
N LYS A 784 0.82 25.59 23.32
CA LYS A 784 2.05 24.82 23.57
C LYS A 784 1.87 23.32 23.32
N ASP A 785 0.70 22.79 23.65
CA ASP A 785 0.39 21.37 23.40
C ASP A 785 0.25 21.11 21.89
N VAL A 786 -0.21 22.13 21.15
CA VAL A 786 -0.13 22.18 19.67
C VAL A 786 1.32 22.17 19.17
N ASP A 787 2.21 23.01 19.70
CA ASP A 787 3.65 23.01 19.32
C ASP A 787 4.28 21.64 19.57
N LYS A 788 4.08 21.04 20.75
CA LYS A 788 4.54 19.67 21.07
C LYS A 788 4.03 18.65 20.06
N ALA A 789 2.73 18.63 19.77
CA ALA A 789 2.12 17.69 18.83
C ALA A 789 2.65 17.86 17.41
N VAL A 790 2.82 19.11 16.94
CA VAL A 790 3.37 19.37 15.61
C VAL A 790 4.85 19.01 15.54
N MET A 791 5.61 19.21 16.62
CA MET A 791 7.02 18.81 16.68
C MET A 791 7.20 17.29 16.79
N ALA A 792 6.30 16.58 17.46
CA ALA A 792 6.22 15.11 17.42
C ALA A 792 5.89 14.62 16.00
N ALA A 793 4.85 15.17 15.36
CA ALA A 793 4.52 14.87 13.97
C ALA A 793 5.66 15.17 12.99
N LYS A 794 6.42 16.23 13.22
CA LYS A 794 7.61 16.59 12.43
C LYS A 794 8.73 15.58 12.64
N LYS A 795 9.07 15.22 13.89
CA LYS A 795 10.06 14.18 14.23
C LYS A 795 9.71 12.85 13.56
N ALA A 796 8.45 12.43 13.68
CA ALA A 796 7.92 11.21 13.06
C ALA A 796 8.02 11.22 11.52
N PHE A 797 7.80 12.38 10.88
CA PHE A 797 7.90 12.52 9.42
C PHE A 797 9.34 12.65 8.90
N GLU A 798 10.19 13.44 9.54
CA GLU A 798 11.54 13.76 9.04
C GLU A 798 12.58 12.70 9.42
N THR A 799 12.36 11.96 10.52
CA THR A 799 13.34 11.00 11.08
C THR A 799 12.74 9.68 11.58
N GLY A 800 11.44 9.63 11.85
CA GLY A 800 10.73 8.45 12.32
C GLY A 800 10.51 7.39 11.24
N GLU A 801 9.97 6.25 11.66
CA GLU A 801 9.90 5.05 10.81
C GLU A 801 8.84 5.13 9.70
N TRP A 802 7.80 5.94 9.90
CA TRP A 802 6.67 6.13 8.98
C TRP A 802 7.05 6.59 7.57
N SER A 803 8.16 7.31 7.45
CA SER A 803 8.73 7.78 6.18
C SER A 803 9.81 6.87 5.58
N LYS A 804 10.19 5.80 6.29
CA LYS A 804 11.20 4.81 5.88
C LYS A 804 10.56 3.50 5.42
N ILE A 805 9.53 3.04 6.14
CA ILE A 805 8.72 1.88 5.73
C ILE A 805 8.18 2.05 4.32
N SER A 806 8.05 0.94 3.59
CA SER A 806 7.45 0.94 2.27
C SER A 806 6.00 1.39 2.32
N ALA A 807 5.48 1.82 1.18
CA ALA A 807 4.06 2.12 1.04
C ALA A 807 3.17 0.91 1.38
N ARG A 808 3.66 -0.33 1.23
CA ARG A 808 2.89 -1.55 1.52
C ARG A 808 2.77 -1.83 3.02
N GLU A 809 3.86 -1.72 3.77
CA GLU A 809 3.87 -1.84 5.24
C GLU A 809 2.99 -0.75 5.88
N ARG A 810 3.06 0.48 5.35
CA ARG A 810 2.12 1.55 5.71
C ARG A 810 0.65 1.14 5.43
N GLY A 811 0.38 0.49 4.30
CA GLY A 811 -0.94 -0.07 4.00
C GLY A 811 -1.39 -1.13 5.01
N GLN A 812 -0.50 -2.06 5.38
CA GLN A 812 -0.79 -3.11 6.37
C GLN A 812 -1.14 -2.53 7.75
N LEU A 813 -0.42 -1.50 8.22
CA LEU A 813 -0.74 -0.80 9.48
C LEU A 813 -2.13 -0.11 9.42
N LEU A 814 -2.50 0.49 8.28
CA LEU A 814 -3.83 1.09 8.10
C LEU A 814 -4.96 0.04 8.02
N TYR A 815 -4.70 -1.14 7.45
CA TYR A 815 -5.63 -2.27 7.53
C TYR A 815 -5.81 -2.76 8.97
N LYS A 816 -4.71 -2.98 9.71
CA LYS A 816 -4.73 -3.41 11.13
C LYS A 816 -5.51 -2.43 12.01
N LEU A 817 -5.38 -1.12 11.77
CA LEU A 817 -6.19 -0.09 12.42
C LEU A 817 -7.68 -0.21 12.07
N ALA A 818 -8.03 -0.39 10.80
CA ALA A 818 -9.42 -0.58 10.39
C ALA A 818 -10.06 -1.84 11.00
N ASP A 819 -9.28 -2.91 11.17
CA ASP A 819 -9.74 -4.15 11.77
C ASP A 819 -9.90 -4.03 13.29
N LEU A 820 -9.01 -3.31 13.98
CA LEU A 820 -9.20 -2.93 15.39
C LEU A 820 -10.44 -2.03 15.58
N MET A 821 -10.69 -1.09 14.68
CA MET A 821 -11.93 -0.31 14.67
C MET A 821 -13.17 -1.19 14.41
N HIS A 822 -13.04 -2.25 13.61
CA HIS A 822 -14.12 -3.22 13.39
C HIS A 822 -14.38 -4.10 14.63
N GLN A 823 -13.35 -4.46 15.39
CA GLN A 823 -13.48 -5.21 16.64
C GLN A 823 -14.16 -4.39 17.75
N HIS A 824 -13.93 -3.08 17.79
CA HIS A 824 -14.48 -2.16 18.80
C HIS A 824 -15.67 -1.34 18.26
N ARG A 825 -16.32 -1.78 17.18
CA ARG A 825 -17.32 -0.96 16.44
C ARG A 825 -18.58 -0.68 17.26
N GLU A 826 -19.04 -1.62 18.09
CA GLU A 826 -20.17 -1.44 19.01
C GLU A 826 -19.82 -0.46 20.15
N GLU A 827 -18.58 -0.46 20.64
CA GLU A 827 -18.06 0.50 21.63
C GLU A 827 -18.03 1.90 21.01
N LEU A 828 -17.37 2.06 19.86
CA LEU A 828 -17.27 3.31 19.11
C LEU A 828 -18.66 3.90 18.77
N ALA A 829 -19.62 3.05 18.34
CA ALA A 829 -20.98 3.47 18.05
C ALA A 829 -21.78 3.88 19.30
N THR A 830 -21.43 3.34 20.47
CA THR A 830 -22.03 3.74 21.75
C THR A 830 -21.47 5.08 22.24
N ILE A 831 -20.15 5.29 22.13
CA ILE A 831 -19.51 6.58 22.44
C ILE A 831 -20.05 7.67 21.50
N GLU A 832 -20.12 7.42 20.19
CA GLU A 832 -20.66 8.37 19.21
C GLU A 832 -22.13 8.72 19.53
N ALA A 833 -22.93 7.76 19.99
CA ALA A 833 -24.33 7.98 20.38
C ALA A 833 -24.48 8.84 21.64
N LEU A 834 -23.61 8.65 22.64
CA LEU A 834 -23.58 9.45 23.87
C LEU A 834 -23.03 10.86 23.66
N ASP A 835 -21.93 10.99 22.92
CA ASP A 835 -21.16 12.24 22.78
C ASP A 835 -21.69 13.13 21.64
N SER A 836 -22.44 12.59 20.67
CA SER A 836 -22.99 13.37 19.55
C SER A 836 -24.51 13.28 19.34
N GLY A 837 -25.20 12.40 20.06
CA GLY A 837 -26.64 12.14 19.86
C GLY A 837 -26.97 11.27 18.65
N ALA A 838 -25.97 10.71 17.97
CA ALA A 838 -26.15 9.83 16.81
C ALA A 838 -26.91 8.55 17.20
N VAL A 839 -28.06 8.28 16.56
CA VAL A 839 -28.85 7.06 16.80
C VAL A 839 -27.96 5.82 16.60
N TYR A 840 -27.87 4.93 17.59
CA TYR A 840 -26.87 3.87 17.67
C TYR A 840 -26.82 2.97 16.43
N THR A 841 -27.98 2.60 15.87
CA THR A 841 -28.08 1.79 14.65
C THR A 841 -27.54 2.52 13.41
N LEU A 842 -27.68 3.85 13.37
CA LEU A 842 -27.10 4.72 12.34
C LEU A 842 -25.61 4.98 12.58
N ALA A 843 -25.18 5.12 13.84
CA ALA A 843 -23.78 5.25 14.23
C ALA A 843 -22.98 4.01 13.81
N LEU A 844 -23.44 2.82 14.23
CA LEU A 844 -22.83 1.53 13.88
C LEU A 844 -22.73 1.33 12.37
N LYS A 845 -23.82 1.56 11.63
CA LYS A 845 -23.85 1.38 10.17
C LYS A 845 -23.03 2.43 9.40
N THR A 846 -23.01 3.68 9.86
CA THR A 846 -22.53 4.83 9.04
C THR A 846 -21.33 5.51 9.66
N HIS A 847 -21.46 6.06 10.87
CA HIS A 847 -20.38 6.82 11.52
C HIS A 847 -19.14 5.93 11.73
N VAL A 848 -19.35 4.69 12.19
CA VAL A 848 -18.30 3.69 12.40
C VAL A 848 -18.10 2.82 11.17
N GLY A 849 -19.18 2.31 10.57
CA GLY A 849 -19.11 1.45 9.38
C GLY A 849 -18.36 2.08 8.20
N MET A 850 -18.76 3.29 7.79
CA MET A 850 -18.07 4.00 6.69
C MET A 850 -16.66 4.45 7.09
N SER A 851 -16.39 4.69 8.38
CA SER A 851 -15.01 4.95 8.85
C SER A 851 -14.10 3.74 8.58
N ILE A 852 -14.53 2.52 8.95
CA ILE A 852 -13.78 1.29 8.70
C ILE A 852 -13.56 1.07 7.19
N GLU A 853 -14.59 1.29 6.38
CA GLU A 853 -14.49 1.23 4.91
C GLU A 853 -13.50 2.27 4.36
N THR A 854 -13.48 3.48 4.90
CA THR A 854 -12.57 4.56 4.51
C THR A 854 -11.11 4.20 4.79
N TRP A 855 -10.82 3.68 5.99
CA TRP A 855 -9.47 3.22 6.34
C TRP A 855 -9.01 2.07 5.45
N ARG A 856 -9.88 1.06 5.18
CA ARG A 856 -9.57 -0.06 4.27
C ARG A 856 -9.35 0.41 2.82
N TYR A 857 -10.15 1.35 2.33
CA TYR A 857 -10.01 1.91 0.98
C TYR A 857 -8.65 2.62 0.81
N PHE A 858 -8.30 3.54 1.72
CA PHE A 858 -7.04 4.28 1.63
C PHE A 858 -5.81 3.42 1.98
N ALA A 859 -5.94 2.41 2.85
CA ALA A 859 -4.91 1.37 3.04
C ALA A 859 -4.61 0.64 1.71
N GLY A 860 -5.64 0.31 0.94
CA GLY A 860 -5.50 -0.26 -0.40
C GLY A 860 -4.86 0.66 -1.45
N CYS A 861 -4.89 1.98 -1.23
CA CYS A 861 -4.34 2.98 -2.15
C CYS A 861 -2.82 3.20 -1.99
N THR A 862 -2.22 2.84 -0.85
CA THR A 862 -0.86 3.27 -0.48
C THR A 862 0.21 2.94 -1.52
N ASP A 863 0.27 1.68 -1.98
CA ASP A 863 1.24 1.21 -2.98
C ASP A 863 0.80 1.43 -4.45
N LYS A 864 -0.30 2.19 -4.64
CA LYS A 864 -0.88 2.52 -5.96
C LYS A 864 -0.78 4.01 -6.30
N ILE A 865 -0.13 4.81 -5.45
CA ILE A 865 0.22 6.21 -5.72
C ILE A 865 1.37 6.25 -6.73
N GLN A 866 1.04 6.52 -7.99
CA GLN A 866 2.00 6.51 -9.12
C GLN A 866 2.39 7.92 -9.60
N GLY A 867 3.60 8.03 -10.14
CA GLY A 867 4.03 9.16 -10.96
C GLY A 867 3.79 8.93 -12.45
N THR A 868 4.37 9.79 -13.29
CA THR A 868 4.24 9.77 -14.75
C THR A 868 5.60 9.92 -15.42
N THR A 869 5.87 9.21 -16.52
CA THR A 869 6.93 9.58 -17.47
C THR A 869 6.39 10.61 -18.45
N ILE A 870 7.24 11.55 -18.90
CA ILE A 870 6.83 12.66 -19.76
C ILE A 870 7.73 12.71 -21.01
N PRO A 871 7.17 12.59 -22.24
CA PRO A 871 7.93 12.66 -23.49
C PRO A 871 8.26 14.11 -23.85
N ILE A 872 9.20 14.73 -23.13
CA ILE A 872 9.68 16.08 -23.45
C ILE A 872 10.54 16.08 -24.73
N SER A 873 10.63 17.24 -25.38
CA SER A 873 11.58 17.46 -26.48
C SER A 873 13.02 17.24 -26.02
N HIS A 874 13.82 16.54 -26.84
CA HIS A 874 15.22 16.24 -26.52
C HIS A 874 16.16 17.40 -26.85
N ALA A 875 17.14 17.65 -25.98
CA ALA A 875 18.28 18.54 -26.18
C ALA A 875 19.29 17.93 -27.17
N ARG A 876 18.92 17.85 -28.45
CA ARG A 876 19.69 17.16 -29.50
C ARG A 876 21.13 17.70 -29.59
N PRO A 877 22.15 16.83 -29.73
CA PRO A 877 22.07 15.41 -30.06
C PRO A 877 21.74 14.48 -28.88
N ASN A 878 21.82 14.96 -27.64
CA ASN A 878 21.56 14.19 -26.42
C ASN A 878 20.07 13.77 -26.34
N LYS A 879 19.75 12.94 -25.33
CA LYS A 879 18.38 12.55 -24.97
C LYS A 879 18.03 13.11 -23.59
N ASN A 880 16.73 13.17 -23.30
CA ASN A 880 16.25 13.50 -21.97
C ASN A 880 15.22 12.47 -21.49
N LEU A 881 15.26 12.16 -20.20
CA LEU A 881 14.26 11.38 -19.48
C LEU A 881 13.63 12.29 -18.44
N THR A 882 12.33 12.54 -18.57
CA THR A 882 11.54 13.25 -17.57
C THR A 882 10.53 12.30 -16.93
N PHE A 883 10.46 12.33 -15.60
CA PHE A 883 9.43 11.64 -14.83
C PHE A 883 9.01 12.46 -13.62
N THR A 884 7.84 12.15 -13.06
CA THR A 884 7.36 12.75 -11.82
C THR A 884 7.43 11.74 -10.67
N ARG A 885 7.72 12.24 -9.47
CA ARG A 885 7.51 11.53 -8.21
C ARG A 885 6.35 12.17 -7.46
N ARG A 886 5.49 11.34 -6.89
CA ARG A 886 4.50 11.74 -5.90
C ARG A 886 5.13 11.57 -4.53
N GLU A 887 5.15 12.64 -3.74
CA GLU A 887 5.74 12.65 -2.41
C GLU A 887 4.71 13.17 -1.39
N PRO A 888 4.77 12.76 -0.11
CA PRO A 888 3.93 13.34 0.94
C PRO A 888 4.18 14.84 1.04
N ILE A 889 3.20 15.63 1.49
CA ILE A 889 3.40 17.05 1.76
C ILE A 889 4.33 17.26 2.95
N GLY A 890 4.04 16.62 4.09
CA GLY A 890 4.75 16.76 5.37
C GLY A 890 3.80 16.63 6.55
N VAL A 891 3.96 17.46 7.58
CA VAL A 891 3.01 17.53 8.69
C VAL A 891 1.70 18.21 8.23
N CYS A 892 0.58 17.55 8.49
CA CYS A 892 -0.76 18.05 8.20
C CYS A 892 -1.52 18.41 9.49
N GLY A 893 -2.20 19.55 9.50
CA GLY A 893 -3.17 19.90 10.52
C GLY A 893 -4.59 19.57 10.04
N LEU A 894 -5.39 18.87 10.83
CA LEU A 894 -6.79 18.57 10.50
C LEU A 894 -7.73 19.18 11.53
N ILE A 895 -8.83 19.77 11.06
CA ILE A 895 -9.89 20.36 11.87
C ILE A 895 -11.22 19.81 11.37
N THR A 896 -11.97 19.14 12.25
CA THR A 896 -13.20 18.42 11.90
C THR A 896 -14.44 18.97 12.63
N PRO A 897 -15.64 18.79 12.03
CA PRO A 897 -16.91 19.21 12.63
C PRO A 897 -17.40 18.17 13.64
N TRP A 898 -18.58 18.44 14.20
CA TRP A 898 -19.20 17.72 15.32
C TRP A 898 -20.34 16.77 14.91
N ASN A 899 -20.73 16.74 13.64
CA ASN A 899 -21.94 16.06 13.18
C ASN A 899 -21.76 14.57 12.85
N TYR A 900 -20.57 14.17 12.41
CA TYR A 900 -20.13 12.77 12.31
C TYR A 900 -18.67 12.66 12.80
N PRO A 901 -18.40 12.78 14.12
CA PRO A 901 -17.04 13.00 14.65
C PRO A 901 -15.99 11.98 14.17
N LEU A 902 -16.28 10.67 14.29
CA LEU A 902 -15.34 9.62 13.86
C LEU A 902 -15.24 9.52 12.33
N MET A 903 -16.34 9.80 11.62
CA MET A 903 -16.40 9.68 10.16
C MET A 903 -15.60 10.79 9.48
N MET A 904 -15.74 12.03 9.93
CA MET A 904 -14.99 13.18 9.37
C MET A 904 -13.50 13.12 9.74
N LEU A 905 -13.17 12.58 10.92
CA LEU A 905 -11.79 12.20 11.27
C LEU A 905 -11.25 11.20 10.24
N SER A 906 -11.99 10.12 9.98
CA SER A 906 -11.54 9.03 9.10
C SER A 906 -11.40 9.45 7.65
N TRP A 907 -12.36 10.23 7.11
CA TRP A 907 -12.32 10.78 5.74
C TRP A 907 -11.04 11.58 5.46
N LYS A 908 -10.72 12.53 6.35
CA LYS A 908 -9.55 13.40 6.17
C LYS A 908 -8.24 12.68 6.54
N MET A 909 -8.24 11.90 7.63
CA MET A 909 -7.00 11.30 8.15
C MET A 909 -6.53 10.08 7.35
N ALA A 910 -7.43 9.22 6.86
CA ALA A 910 -7.03 8.02 6.13
C ALA A 910 -6.31 8.37 4.81
N ALA A 911 -6.85 9.33 4.04
CA ALA A 911 -6.18 9.84 2.83
C ALA A 911 -4.83 10.52 3.15
N CYS A 912 -4.78 11.30 4.24
CA CYS A 912 -3.57 11.96 4.73
C CYS A 912 -2.44 10.96 5.05
N LEU A 913 -2.76 9.93 5.84
CA LEU A 913 -1.81 8.91 6.28
C LEU A 913 -1.44 7.96 5.15
N ALA A 914 -2.36 7.55 4.29
CA ALA A 914 -2.04 6.70 3.13
C ALA A 914 -1.03 7.36 2.19
N ALA A 915 -1.17 8.67 1.96
CA ALA A 915 -0.23 9.51 1.22
C ALA A 915 1.14 9.69 1.92
N GLY A 916 1.34 9.14 3.12
CA GLY A 916 2.62 9.13 3.85
C GLY A 916 2.92 10.37 4.68
N ASN A 917 1.90 11.16 5.02
CA ASN A 917 2.03 12.32 5.91
C ASN A 917 1.93 11.91 7.37
N THR A 918 2.24 12.84 8.28
CA THR A 918 1.90 12.75 9.71
C THR A 918 0.89 13.83 10.08
N VAL A 919 0.16 13.67 11.17
CA VAL A 919 -1.04 14.47 11.46
C VAL A 919 -1.12 14.97 12.91
N VAL A 920 -1.58 16.21 13.03
CA VAL A 920 -2.17 16.75 14.27
C VAL A 920 -3.63 17.05 13.96
N ILE A 921 -4.56 16.32 14.58
CA ILE A 921 -6.00 16.55 14.43
C ILE A 921 -6.58 17.24 15.66
N LYS A 922 -7.46 18.19 15.40
CA LYS A 922 -8.29 18.86 16.39
C LYS A 922 -9.76 18.48 16.13
N PRO A 923 -10.35 17.57 16.93
CA PRO A 923 -11.79 17.30 16.87
C PRO A 923 -12.61 18.50 17.34
N ALA A 924 -13.91 18.49 17.05
CA ALA A 924 -14.83 19.51 17.53
C ALA A 924 -14.94 19.48 19.06
N GLN A 925 -14.99 20.66 19.68
CA GLN A 925 -14.87 20.84 21.14
C GLN A 925 -16.06 20.28 21.95
N VAL A 926 -17.15 19.90 21.29
CA VAL A 926 -18.41 19.43 21.90
C VAL A 926 -18.57 17.91 21.87
N CYS A 927 -17.74 17.21 21.08
CA CYS A 927 -17.79 15.75 20.93
C CYS A 927 -16.42 15.16 20.53
N PRO A 928 -15.42 15.15 21.44
CA PRO A 928 -14.08 14.65 21.17
C PRO A 928 -13.88 13.14 21.41
N LEU A 929 -14.83 12.44 22.04
CA LEU A 929 -14.56 11.17 22.73
C LEU A 929 -14.25 10.01 21.78
N THR A 930 -14.91 9.91 20.62
CA THR A 930 -14.56 8.90 19.61
C THR A 930 -13.22 9.16 18.93
N ALA A 931 -12.76 10.41 18.85
CA ALA A 931 -11.42 10.73 18.35
C ALA A 931 -10.32 10.31 19.35
N LEU A 932 -10.59 10.40 20.66
CA LEU A 932 -9.69 9.89 21.70
C LEU A 932 -9.70 8.36 21.77
N LYS A 933 -10.87 7.71 21.66
CA LYS A 933 -10.95 6.24 21.54
C LYS A 933 -10.23 5.73 20.28
N PHE A 934 -10.37 6.43 19.15
CA PHE A 934 -9.61 6.14 17.94
C PHE A 934 -8.10 6.24 18.16
N ALA A 935 -7.61 7.21 18.94
CA ALA A 935 -6.19 7.33 19.24
C ALA A 935 -5.64 6.10 19.99
N GLU A 936 -6.37 5.60 20.99
CA GLU A 936 -6.08 4.35 21.69
C GLU A 936 -5.96 3.15 20.72
N LEU A 937 -6.90 3.02 19.78
CA LEU A 937 -6.87 1.97 18.75
C LEU A 937 -5.71 2.15 17.76
N SER A 938 -5.32 3.39 17.45
CA SER A 938 -4.18 3.68 16.57
C SER A 938 -2.84 3.27 17.19
N ALA A 939 -2.67 3.45 18.50
CA ALA A 939 -1.51 2.96 19.23
C ALA A 939 -1.50 1.42 19.27
N LYS A 940 -2.65 0.77 19.57
CA LYS A 940 -2.79 -0.70 19.51
C LYS A 940 -2.54 -1.30 18.11
N ALA A 941 -2.77 -0.52 17.05
CA ALA A 941 -2.48 -0.94 15.68
C ALA A 941 -0.97 -0.97 15.35
N GLY A 942 -0.12 -0.35 16.18
CA GLY A 942 1.30 -0.18 15.90
C GLY A 942 1.61 1.02 15.00
N ILE A 943 0.72 2.01 14.91
CA ILE A 943 1.04 3.28 14.23
C ILE A 943 2.18 3.96 15.02
N PRO A 944 3.31 4.32 14.37
CA PRO A 944 4.47 4.84 15.11
C PRO A 944 4.16 6.12 15.90
N PRO A 945 4.82 6.32 17.06
CA PRO A 945 4.76 7.55 17.84
C PRO A 945 4.87 8.82 17.00
N GLY A 946 4.00 9.78 17.30
CA GLY A 946 3.96 11.09 16.65
C GLY A 946 3.30 11.11 15.27
N VAL A 947 3.06 9.96 14.62
CA VAL A 947 2.37 9.93 13.31
C VAL A 947 0.94 10.45 13.41
N ILE A 948 0.25 10.15 14.52
CA ILE A 948 -1.08 10.66 14.88
C ILE A 948 -0.96 11.38 16.23
N ASN A 949 -1.55 12.58 16.31
CA ASN A 949 -1.70 13.34 17.54
C ASN A 949 -3.13 13.91 17.56
N VAL A 950 -3.85 13.80 18.68
CA VAL A 950 -5.26 14.20 18.82
C VAL A 950 -5.40 15.23 19.94
N LEU A 951 -5.87 16.42 19.58
CA LEU A 951 -5.93 17.59 20.46
C LEU A 951 -7.38 18.13 20.60
N PRO A 952 -8.18 17.58 21.53
CA PRO A 952 -9.38 18.26 22.02
C PRO A 952 -9.00 19.66 22.54
N GLY A 953 -9.88 20.64 22.34
CA GLY A 953 -9.63 22.03 22.73
C GLY A 953 -10.58 22.99 22.02
N THR A 954 -10.48 24.30 22.27
CA THR A 954 -11.36 25.28 21.61
C THR A 954 -10.98 25.52 20.15
N GLY A 955 -11.92 26.01 19.34
CA GLY A 955 -11.64 26.39 17.94
C GLY A 955 -10.65 27.55 17.84
N SER A 956 -10.88 28.61 18.61
CA SER A 956 -10.13 29.87 18.60
C SER A 956 -8.72 29.80 19.21
N LEU A 957 -8.40 28.80 20.03
CA LEU A 957 -7.04 28.60 20.57
C LEU A 957 -6.32 27.47 19.82
N CYS A 958 -6.76 26.22 19.99
CA CYS A 958 -6.07 25.07 19.43
C CYS A 958 -6.17 25.03 17.89
N GLY A 959 -7.34 25.32 17.32
CA GLY A 959 -7.52 25.36 15.86
C GLY A 959 -6.70 26.46 15.18
N GLN A 960 -6.72 27.67 15.74
CA GLN A 960 -5.92 28.79 15.23
C GLN A 960 -4.41 28.52 15.36
N ALA A 961 -3.94 27.99 16.50
CA ALA A 961 -2.53 27.64 16.67
C ALA A 961 -2.04 26.61 15.64
N ILE A 962 -2.85 25.59 15.31
CA ILE A 962 -2.53 24.62 14.23
C ILE A 962 -2.47 25.31 12.85
N ALA A 963 -3.39 26.25 12.59
CA ALA A 963 -3.45 27.00 11.34
C ALA A 963 -2.29 28.00 11.18
N GLU A 964 -1.80 28.60 12.27
CA GLU A 964 -0.64 29.49 12.28
C GLU A 964 0.69 28.73 12.15
N HIS A 965 0.79 27.52 12.75
CA HIS A 965 2.06 26.85 12.99
C HIS A 965 2.98 26.73 11.74
N PRO A 966 4.25 27.16 11.81
CA PRO A 966 5.12 27.26 10.63
C PRO A 966 5.60 25.91 10.08
N ALA A 967 5.57 24.86 10.91
CA ALA A 967 5.93 23.49 10.50
C ALA A 967 4.75 22.72 9.86
N VAL A 968 3.50 23.15 10.03
CA VAL A 968 2.35 22.55 9.32
C VAL A 968 2.40 22.97 7.86
N ARG A 969 2.26 22.02 6.93
CA ARG A 969 2.43 22.22 5.47
C ARG A 969 1.16 22.03 4.65
N LYS A 970 0.15 21.35 5.21
CA LYS A 970 -1.23 21.35 4.71
C LYS A 970 -2.21 21.46 5.88
N LEU A 971 -3.30 22.19 5.68
CA LEU A 971 -4.46 22.18 6.58
C LEU A 971 -5.69 21.58 5.87
N GLY A 972 -6.39 20.67 6.52
CA GLY A 972 -7.70 20.17 6.07
C GLY A 972 -8.79 20.60 7.05
N PHE A 973 -9.74 21.41 6.60
CA PHE A 973 -10.80 21.96 7.43
C PHE A 973 -12.19 21.58 6.89
N THR A 974 -13.09 21.20 7.79
CA THR A 974 -14.54 21.24 7.56
C THR A 974 -15.22 22.02 8.68
N GLY A 975 -16.16 22.89 8.32
CA GLY A 975 -16.92 23.73 9.26
C GLY A 975 -17.66 24.85 8.54
N SER A 976 -18.07 25.90 9.26
CA SER A 976 -18.82 27.01 8.65
C SER A 976 -17.93 27.91 7.76
N THR A 977 -18.57 28.59 6.81
CA THR A 977 -17.92 29.39 5.76
C THR A 977 -17.04 30.51 6.33
N GLU A 978 -17.49 31.18 7.39
CA GLU A 978 -16.80 32.31 8.02
C GLU A 978 -15.50 31.85 8.68
N ILE A 979 -15.53 30.69 9.34
CA ILE A 979 -14.34 30.07 9.94
C ILE A 979 -13.41 29.54 8.84
N GLY A 980 -13.96 28.98 7.74
CA GLY A 980 -13.17 28.64 6.55
C GLY A 980 -12.41 29.83 5.97
N GLN A 981 -13.03 31.00 5.89
CA GLN A 981 -12.40 32.25 5.45
C GLN A 981 -11.34 32.77 6.44
N VAL A 982 -11.53 32.61 7.76
CA VAL A 982 -10.47 32.90 8.76
C VAL A 982 -9.29 31.95 8.55
N ILE A 983 -9.56 30.65 8.50
CA ILE A 983 -8.56 29.59 8.32
C ILE A 983 -7.74 29.79 7.03
N MET A 984 -8.38 30.13 5.91
CA MET A 984 -7.70 30.37 4.63
C MET A 984 -6.75 31.57 4.71
N ARG A 985 -7.16 32.68 5.36
CA ARG A 985 -6.30 33.85 5.61
C ARG A 985 -5.12 33.47 6.49
N THR A 986 -5.36 32.83 7.64
CA THR A 986 -4.29 32.32 8.52
C THR A 986 -3.28 31.42 7.78
N CYS A 987 -3.74 30.57 6.86
CA CYS A 987 -2.86 29.72 6.04
C CYS A 987 -1.99 30.53 5.06
N ALA A 988 -2.54 31.58 4.47
CA ALA A 988 -1.82 32.48 3.56
C ALA A 988 -0.81 33.36 4.33
N ASP A 989 -1.25 34.01 5.40
CA ASP A 989 -0.48 34.98 6.18
C ASP A 989 0.70 34.36 6.94
N SER A 990 0.62 33.06 7.29
CA SER A 990 1.63 32.38 8.12
C SER A 990 2.81 31.79 7.33
N ASN A 991 2.57 30.89 6.37
CA ASN A 991 3.64 30.17 5.66
C ASN A 991 3.24 29.61 4.28
N LEU A 992 2.13 30.08 3.69
CA LEU A 992 1.56 29.56 2.43
C LEU A 992 1.34 28.04 2.44
N LYS A 993 0.95 27.47 3.59
CA LYS A 993 0.55 26.06 3.70
C LYS A 993 -0.64 25.77 2.76
N LYS A 994 -0.65 24.61 2.10
CA LYS A 994 -1.81 24.14 1.32
C LYS A 994 -3.05 24.12 2.22
N VAL A 995 -4.22 24.44 1.70
CA VAL A 995 -5.49 24.32 2.42
C VAL A 995 -6.52 23.62 1.55
N SER A 996 -7.33 22.74 2.15
CA SER A 996 -8.53 22.17 1.53
C SER A 996 -9.71 22.43 2.47
N LEU A 997 -10.78 23.00 1.92
CA LEU A 997 -11.94 23.51 2.66
C LEU A 997 -13.20 22.80 2.16
N GLU A 998 -13.99 22.23 3.07
CA GLU A 998 -15.38 21.85 2.78
C GLU A 998 -16.29 22.57 3.79
N LEU A 999 -17.20 23.38 3.24
CA LEU A 999 -17.94 24.41 3.97
C LEU A 999 -19.46 24.20 3.75
N GLY A 1000 -20.29 25.04 4.38
CA GLY A 1000 -21.75 24.85 4.45
C GLY A 1000 -22.47 24.62 3.12
N GLY A 1001 -23.69 24.07 3.20
CA GLY A 1001 -24.51 23.71 2.06
C GLY A 1001 -25.94 24.27 2.11
N LYS A 1002 -26.46 24.66 0.93
CA LYS A 1002 -27.89 24.91 0.70
C LYS A 1002 -28.44 24.08 -0.46
N SER A 1003 -28.08 22.79 -0.40
CA SER A 1003 -28.24 21.80 -1.46
C SER A 1003 -29.69 21.72 -1.96
N PRO A 1004 -29.96 21.92 -3.27
CA PRO A 1004 -31.30 21.83 -3.83
C PRO A 1004 -31.64 20.38 -4.22
N LEU A 1005 -32.86 19.96 -3.93
CA LEU A 1005 -33.45 18.69 -4.39
C LEU A 1005 -34.70 18.98 -5.23
N VAL A 1006 -34.64 18.70 -6.53
CA VAL A 1006 -35.76 18.91 -7.47
C VAL A 1006 -36.53 17.61 -7.68
N ILE A 1007 -37.86 17.65 -7.60
CA ILE A 1007 -38.74 16.47 -7.73
C ILE A 1007 -39.82 16.74 -8.78
N PHE A 1008 -39.71 16.07 -9.92
CA PHE A 1008 -40.65 16.13 -11.05
C PHE A 1008 -41.83 15.18 -10.85
N SER A 1009 -42.98 15.55 -11.41
CA SER A 1009 -44.24 14.79 -11.43
C SER A 1009 -44.12 13.39 -12.04
N ASP A 1010 -43.20 13.20 -12.99
CA ASP A 1010 -42.94 11.91 -13.61
C ASP A 1010 -42.18 10.91 -12.72
N CYS A 1011 -41.73 11.29 -11.52
CA CYS A 1011 -40.95 10.46 -10.61
C CYS A 1011 -41.71 9.26 -10.02
N ASP A 1012 -41.00 8.39 -9.28
CA ASP A 1012 -41.64 7.47 -8.33
C ASP A 1012 -41.94 8.26 -7.04
N LEU A 1013 -43.21 8.64 -6.85
CA LEU A 1013 -43.63 9.54 -5.78
C LEU A 1013 -43.41 8.94 -4.37
N ASP A 1014 -43.61 7.63 -4.19
CA ASP A 1014 -43.41 6.98 -2.89
C ASP A 1014 -41.92 6.85 -2.55
N LYS A 1015 -41.08 6.59 -3.56
CA LYS A 1015 -39.62 6.70 -3.42
C LYS A 1015 -39.18 8.15 -3.18
N ALA A 1016 -39.79 9.13 -3.85
CA ALA A 1016 -39.47 10.54 -3.71
C ALA A 1016 -39.82 11.09 -2.33
N VAL A 1017 -40.99 10.75 -1.76
CA VAL A 1017 -41.35 11.09 -0.37
C VAL A 1017 -40.36 10.47 0.61
N ARG A 1018 -40.11 9.16 0.50
CA ARG A 1018 -39.17 8.45 1.40
C ARG A 1018 -37.75 9.01 1.35
N VAL A 1019 -37.20 9.22 0.16
CA VAL A 1019 -35.81 9.68 0.01
C VAL A 1019 -35.70 11.20 0.19
N GLY A 1020 -36.75 11.98 -0.11
CA GLY A 1020 -36.86 13.39 0.27
C GLY A 1020 -36.83 13.57 1.79
N MET A 1021 -37.59 12.76 2.54
CA MET A 1021 -37.48 12.74 4.01
C MET A 1021 -36.08 12.33 4.49
N GLN A 1022 -35.45 11.33 3.87
CA GLN A 1022 -34.07 10.96 4.20
C GLN A 1022 -33.07 12.08 3.86
N SER A 1023 -33.27 12.84 2.78
CA SER A 1023 -32.39 13.94 2.38
C SER A 1023 -32.30 15.08 3.40
N VAL A 1024 -33.30 15.20 4.28
CA VAL A 1024 -33.38 16.23 5.32
C VAL A 1024 -33.23 15.67 6.74
N PHE A 1025 -33.90 14.56 7.08
CA PHE A 1025 -33.97 14.07 8.46
C PHE A 1025 -32.88 13.04 8.82
N PHE A 1026 -32.08 12.57 7.85
CA PHE A 1026 -30.95 11.67 8.11
C PHE A 1026 -29.91 12.34 9.02
N ASN A 1027 -29.33 11.55 9.93
CA ASN A 1027 -28.51 12.04 11.05
C ASN A 1027 -29.12 13.24 11.79
N LYS A 1028 -30.47 13.25 11.96
CA LYS A 1028 -31.24 14.33 12.58
C LYS A 1028 -30.96 15.73 11.99
N GLY A 1029 -30.64 15.78 10.69
CA GLY A 1029 -30.44 17.00 9.89
C GLY A 1029 -29.05 17.62 9.94
N GLU A 1030 -28.18 17.15 10.83
CA GLU A 1030 -26.81 17.61 10.98
C GLU A 1030 -25.91 16.92 9.93
N ASN A 1031 -26.00 17.41 8.70
CA ASN A 1031 -25.46 16.75 7.52
C ASN A 1031 -25.21 17.81 6.44
N CYS A 1032 -23.95 18.08 6.10
CA CYS A 1032 -23.57 19.15 5.17
C CYS A 1032 -24.22 19.00 3.78
N ILE A 1033 -24.39 17.77 3.29
CA ILE A 1033 -25.08 17.50 2.03
C ILE A 1033 -26.60 17.54 2.10
N ALA A 1034 -27.22 17.78 3.26
CA ALA A 1034 -28.68 17.76 3.43
C ALA A 1034 -29.40 18.67 2.42
N ALA A 1035 -30.58 18.25 1.97
CA ALA A 1035 -31.39 19.00 1.00
C ALA A 1035 -32.03 20.23 1.66
N GLY A 1036 -31.24 21.30 1.80
CA GLY A 1036 -31.64 22.56 2.43
C GLY A 1036 -32.73 23.34 1.69
N ARG A 1037 -33.11 22.90 0.47
CA ARG A 1037 -34.33 23.29 -0.28
C ARG A 1037 -34.87 22.10 -1.07
N LEU A 1038 -36.18 21.89 -1.06
CA LEU A 1038 -36.89 20.96 -1.95
C LEU A 1038 -37.77 21.74 -2.92
N PHE A 1039 -37.56 21.57 -4.22
CA PHE A 1039 -38.41 22.12 -5.27
C PHE A 1039 -39.30 21.02 -5.82
N ILE A 1040 -40.62 21.17 -5.71
CA ILE A 1040 -41.60 20.15 -6.11
C ILE A 1040 -42.48 20.68 -7.25
N GLU A 1041 -42.61 19.89 -8.31
CA GLU A 1041 -43.36 20.27 -9.51
C GLU A 1041 -44.87 20.42 -9.23
N ALA A 1042 -45.51 21.37 -9.91
CA ALA A 1042 -46.79 21.94 -9.49
C ALA A 1042 -47.92 20.90 -9.34
N GLY A 1043 -48.00 19.93 -10.25
CA GLY A 1043 -48.99 18.86 -10.27
C GLY A 1043 -48.86 17.79 -9.18
N ILE A 1044 -47.72 17.71 -8.46
CA ILE A 1044 -47.52 16.74 -7.35
C ILE A 1044 -47.28 17.40 -5.98
N HIS A 1045 -47.04 18.72 -5.93
CA HIS A 1045 -46.70 19.46 -4.70
C HIS A 1045 -47.60 19.12 -3.49
N ASP A 1046 -48.92 19.30 -3.61
CA ASP A 1046 -49.82 19.23 -2.45
C ASP A 1046 -49.94 17.78 -1.89
N GLU A 1047 -49.89 16.78 -2.78
CA GLU A 1047 -49.89 15.36 -2.41
C GLU A 1047 -48.55 14.93 -1.80
N PHE A 1048 -47.43 15.44 -2.31
CA PHE A 1048 -46.11 15.25 -1.72
C PHE A 1048 -46.05 15.81 -0.29
N VAL A 1049 -46.46 17.07 -0.09
CA VAL A 1049 -46.52 17.69 1.25
C VAL A 1049 -47.43 16.89 2.18
N ARG A 1050 -48.61 16.45 1.71
CA ARG A 1050 -49.55 15.63 2.50
C ARG A 1050 -48.92 14.31 2.95
N ARG A 1051 -48.23 13.58 2.06
CA ARG A 1051 -47.55 12.31 2.40
C ARG A 1051 -46.35 12.55 3.34
N VAL A 1052 -45.53 13.57 3.09
CA VAL A 1052 -44.42 13.94 3.97
C VAL A 1052 -44.91 14.26 5.38
N VAL A 1053 -45.96 15.07 5.54
CA VAL A 1053 -46.51 15.42 6.86
C VAL A 1053 -47.12 14.21 7.56
N GLN A 1054 -47.70 13.26 6.82
CA GLN A 1054 -48.21 12.01 7.36
C GLN A 1054 -47.08 11.12 7.90
N GLU A 1055 -46.02 10.89 7.12
CA GLU A 1055 -44.91 10.02 7.51
C GLU A 1055 -43.97 10.67 8.53
N THR A 1056 -43.80 12.00 8.50
CA THR A 1056 -43.02 12.75 9.51
C THR A 1056 -43.60 12.56 10.92
N LYS A 1057 -44.93 12.47 11.04
CA LYS A 1057 -45.63 12.19 12.31
C LYS A 1057 -45.47 10.73 12.79
N ARG A 1058 -44.85 9.84 12.01
CA ARG A 1058 -44.57 8.44 12.35
C ARG A 1058 -43.10 8.23 12.78
N ILE A 1059 -42.25 9.25 12.71
CA ILE A 1059 -40.85 9.18 13.12
C ILE A 1059 -40.77 8.99 14.65
N VAL A 1060 -40.12 7.91 15.08
CA VAL A 1060 -39.89 7.63 16.50
C VAL A 1060 -38.74 8.51 17.02
N ILE A 1061 -39.08 9.53 17.81
CA ILE A 1061 -38.11 10.39 18.49
C ILE A 1061 -37.77 9.77 19.86
N GLY A 1062 -36.49 9.51 20.13
CA GLY A 1062 -36.12 8.70 21.28
C GLY A 1062 -34.67 8.83 21.73
N ASP A 1063 -34.35 8.15 22.84
CA ASP A 1063 -32.95 7.96 23.27
C ASP A 1063 -32.17 7.27 22.14
N PRO A 1064 -30.99 7.79 21.72
CA PRO A 1064 -30.17 7.23 20.64
C PRO A 1064 -29.83 5.74 20.79
N LEU A 1065 -29.76 5.22 22.01
CA LEU A 1065 -29.43 3.81 22.27
C LEU A 1065 -30.64 2.88 22.05
N GLN A 1066 -31.88 3.39 22.10
CA GLN A 1066 -33.07 2.57 21.87
C GLN A 1066 -33.17 2.15 20.39
N ARG A 1067 -33.26 0.84 20.15
CA ARG A 1067 -33.22 0.28 18.78
C ARG A 1067 -34.40 0.66 17.89
N SER A 1068 -35.49 1.17 18.48
CA SER A 1068 -36.67 1.70 17.78
C SER A 1068 -36.58 3.19 17.44
N THR A 1069 -35.60 3.93 17.99
CA THR A 1069 -35.39 5.35 17.68
C THR A 1069 -35.02 5.53 16.22
N ALA A 1070 -35.67 6.47 15.54
CA ALA A 1070 -35.34 6.93 14.20
C ALA A 1070 -34.75 8.36 14.18
N HIS A 1071 -35.02 9.16 15.22
CA HIS A 1071 -34.58 10.55 15.34
C HIS A 1071 -34.06 10.82 16.77
N GLY A 1072 -32.79 11.21 16.87
CA GLY A 1072 -32.11 11.54 18.12
C GLY A 1072 -32.22 13.02 18.52
N PRO A 1073 -31.53 13.45 19.59
CA PRO A 1073 -31.39 14.86 19.94
C PRO A 1073 -30.47 15.58 18.95
N GLN A 1074 -30.48 16.91 18.98
CA GLN A 1074 -29.46 17.73 18.34
C GLN A 1074 -28.17 17.73 19.18
N ASN A 1075 -27.01 17.83 18.52
CA ASN A 1075 -25.69 17.55 19.10
C ASN A 1075 -25.35 18.37 20.37
N HIS A 1076 -25.72 19.66 20.43
CA HIS A 1076 -25.44 20.52 21.58
C HIS A 1076 -26.38 21.73 21.66
N LEU A 1077 -26.51 22.31 22.86
CA LEU A 1077 -27.47 23.38 23.20
C LEU A 1077 -27.38 24.62 22.28
N ALA A 1078 -26.18 25.06 21.89
CA ALA A 1078 -26.02 26.27 21.07
C ALA A 1078 -26.59 26.06 19.65
N HIS A 1079 -26.33 24.91 19.02
CA HIS A 1079 -26.93 24.56 17.74
C HIS A 1079 -28.45 24.38 17.85
N PHE A 1080 -28.91 23.71 18.91
CA PHE A 1080 -30.34 23.54 19.18
C PHE A 1080 -31.09 24.88 19.30
N ASN A 1081 -30.50 25.88 19.96
CA ASN A 1081 -31.08 27.22 20.05
C ASN A 1081 -31.10 27.94 18.68
N LYS A 1082 -30.00 27.87 17.89
CA LYS A 1082 -29.97 28.42 16.51
C LYS A 1082 -31.12 27.87 15.66
N LEU A 1083 -31.46 26.60 15.81
CA LEU A 1083 -32.56 25.98 15.05
C LEU A 1083 -33.94 26.53 15.46
N LEU A 1084 -34.18 26.79 16.74
CA LEU A 1084 -35.42 27.44 17.18
C LEU A 1084 -35.55 28.86 16.62
N GLU A 1085 -34.47 29.65 16.65
CA GLU A 1085 -34.40 30.99 16.06
C GLU A 1085 -34.60 30.97 14.53
N TYR A 1086 -34.04 29.98 13.85
CA TYR A 1086 -34.22 29.74 12.40
C TYR A 1086 -35.70 29.44 12.07
N ILE A 1087 -36.36 28.61 12.88
CA ILE A 1087 -37.79 28.26 12.73
C ILE A 1087 -38.68 29.49 12.97
N GLU A 1088 -38.43 30.25 14.04
CA GLU A 1088 -39.17 31.49 14.33
C GLU A 1088 -39.03 32.51 13.20
N THR A 1089 -37.82 32.65 12.65
CA THR A 1089 -37.54 33.52 11.48
C THR A 1089 -38.34 33.08 10.26
N GLY A 1090 -38.37 31.78 9.93
CA GLY A 1090 -39.17 31.25 8.81
C GLY A 1090 -40.67 31.53 8.94
N ILE A 1091 -41.24 31.35 10.14
CA ILE A 1091 -42.65 31.68 10.42
C ILE A 1091 -42.90 33.18 10.25
N LYS A 1092 -41.99 34.01 10.78
CA LYS A 1092 -42.08 35.48 10.76
C LYS A 1092 -42.00 36.07 9.34
N GLU A 1093 -41.25 35.43 8.44
CA GLU A 1093 -41.14 35.84 7.03
C GLU A 1093 -42.28 35.29 6.15
N GLY A 1094 -43.15 34.44 6.69
CA GLY A 1094 -44.38 33.99 6.02
C GLY A 1094 -44.36 32.55 5.50
N ALA A 1095 -43.29 31.77 5.72
CA ALA A 1095 -43.27 30.37 5.35
C ALA A 1095 -44.30 29.57 6.17
N LYS A 1096 -45.09 28.72 5.51
CA LYS A 1096 -46.16 27.95 6.15
C LYS A 1096 -45.61 26.73 6.88
N LEU A 1097 -45.58 26.77 8.21
CA LEU A 1097 -45.24 25.62 9.05
C LEU A 1097 -46.36 24.55 8.98
N GLU A 1098 -46.07 23.40 8.36
CA GLU A 1098 -47.03 22.28 8.21
C GLU A 1098 -46.99 21.34 9.42
N CYS A 1099 -45.81 21.07 9.96
CA CYS A 1099 -45.63 20.32 11.22
C CYS A 1099 -44.25 20.56 11.86
N GLY A 1100 -44.16 20.22 13.15
CA GLY A 1100 -42.93 20.35 13.95
C GLY A 1100 -42.72 21.78 14.46
N GLY A 1101 -41.46 22.21 14.40
CA GLY A 1101 -41.03 23.58 14.71
C GLY A 1101 -40.75 23.86 16.19
N LYS A 1102 -40.64 22.82 17.04
CA LYS A 1102 -40.64 22.98 18.51
C LYS A 1102 -39.68 22.03 19.22
N ARG A 1103 -39.31 22.40 20.46
CA ARG A 1103 -38.68 21.49 21.43
C ARG A 1103 -39.65 20.35 21.80
N VAL A 1104 -39.22 19.11 21.66
CA VAL A 1104 -39.95 17.94 22.16
C VAL A 1104 -39.97 18.01 23.70
N LYS A 1105 -41.12 17.74 24.32
CA LYS A 1105 -41.32 17.88 25.79
C LYS A 1105 -40.64 16.77 26.58
N ARG A 1106 -39.31 16.77 26.61
CA ARG A 1106 -38.43 15.83 27.33
C ARG A 1106 -37.08 16.49 27.66
N PRO A 1107 -36.28 15.93 28.59
CA PRO A 1107 -34.86 16.27 28.73
C PRO A 1107 -34.09 16.06 27.43
N GLY A 1108 -32.99 16.79 27.27
CA GLY A 1108 -32.14 16.73 26.09
C GLY A 1108 -32.58 17.65 24.96
N TYR A 1109 -31.69 17.86 23.99
CA TYR A 1109 -31.81 18.86 22.92
C TYR A 1109 -32.67 18.35 21.74
N PHE A 1110 -33.83 17.79 22.04
CA PHE A 1110 -34.72 17.18 21.04
C PHE A 1110 -35.57 18.23 20.32
N LEU A 1111 -35.38 18.34 19.00
CA LEU A 1111 -36.21 19.14 18.10
C LEU A 1111 -37.15 18.25 17.30
N GLU A 1112 -38.41 18.66 17.17
CA GLU A 1112 -39.40 18.00 16.30
C GLU A 1112 -38.97 18.11 14.81
N PRO A 1113 -38.94 17.01 14.05
CA PRO A 1113 -38.79 17.06 12.59
C PRO A 1113 -39.80 18.02 11.96
N THR A 1114 -39.28 19.03 11.26
CA THR A 1114 -40.01 20.24 10.89
C THR A 1114 -40.22 20.28 9.37
N VAL A 1115 -41.40 20.72 8.94
CA VAL A 1115 -41.76 20.86 7.52
C VAL A 1115 -42.39 22.23 7.30
N PHE A 1116 -41.79 23.01 6.40
CA PHE A 1116 -42.35 24.24 5.85
C PHE A 1116 -42.74 24.03 4.38
N SER A 1117 -43.87 24.62 3.97
CA SER A 1117 -44.25 24.80 2.56
C SER A 1117 -44.46 26.30 2.26
N GLY A 1118 -44.64 26.64 0.97
CA GLY A 1118 -44.75 28.04 0.56
C GLY A 1118 -43.49 28.85 0.84
N VAL A 1119 -42.31 28.21 0.80
CA VAL A 1119 -41.03 28.90 0.94
C VAL A 1119 -40.71 29.63 -0.36
N GLU A 1120 -40.53 30.95 -0.27
CA GLU A 1120 -40.16 31.83 -1.39
C GLU A 1120 -38.66 32.14 -1.37
N ASP A 1121 -38.04 32.22 -2.55
CA ASP A 1121 -36.59 32.31 -2.74
C ASP A 1121 -35.91 33.52 -2.08
N HIS A 1122 -36.67 34.55 -1.70
CA HIS A 1122 -36.14 35.73 -1.00
C HIS A 1122 -35.99 35.54 0.52
N MET A 1123 -36.68 34.56 1.11
CA MET A 1123 -36.68 34.32 2.56
C MET A 1123 -35.29 33.92 3.07
N TYR A 1124 -34.98 34.31 4.31
CA TYR A 1124 -33.80 33.86 5.06
C TYR A 1124 -33.68 32.34 5.04
N VAL A 1125 -34.79 31.64 5.30
CA VAL A 1125 -34.82 30.17 5.33
C VAL A 1125 -34.65 29.52 3.94
N ALA A 1126 -34.79 30.25 2.85
CA ALA A 1126 -34.45 29.76 1.51
C ALA A 1126 -32.94 29.85 1.22
N LYS A 1127 -32.21 30.71 1.92
CA LYS A 1127 -30.79 31.02 1.68
C LYS A 1127 -29.84 30.35 2.67
N GLU A 1128 -30.15 30.45 3.96
CA GLU A 1128 -29.22 30.06 5.02
C GLU A 1128 -29.24 28.57 5.36
N GLU A 1129 -28.10 28.05 5.82
CA GLU A 1129 -27.97 26.68 6.29
C GLU A 1129 -28.57 26.54 7.71
N SER A 1130 -29.63 25.73 7.83
CA SER A 1130 -30.17 25.32 9.13
C SER A 1130 -29.21 24.35 9.84
N PHE A 1131 -28.71 23.36 9.08
CA PHE A 1131 -27.94 22.21 9.56
C PHE A 1131 -28.72 21.33 10.55
N GLY A 1132 -30.06 21.32 10.45
CA GLY A 1132 -30.96 20.56 11.30
C GLY A 1132 -32.21 20.08 10.54
N PRO A 1133 -33.15 19.38 11.21
CA PRO A 1133 -34.19 18.56 10.61
C PRO A 1133 -35.38 19.41 10.14
N ILE A 1134 -35.13 20.34 9.22
CA ILE A 1134 -36.08 21.35 8.74
C ILE A 1134 -36.20 21.22 7.22
N MET A 1135 -37.31 20.63 6.75
CA MET A 1135 -37.62 20.51 5.33
C MET A 1135 -38.27 21.80 4.84
N LEU A 1136 -37.77 22.33 3.72
CA LEU A 1136 -38.13 23.64 3.20
C LEU A 1136 -38.62 23.47 1.76
N ILE A 1137 -39.94 23.51 1.58
CA ILE A 1137 -40.60 23.13 0.32
C ILE A 1137 -41.05 24.38 -0.46
N SER A 1138 -40.58 24.44 -1.71
CA SER A 1138 -40.93 25.45 -2.71
C SER A 1138 -41.60 24.78 -3.91
N LYS A 1139 -42.54 25.49 -4.54
CA LYS A 1139 -43.23 25.03 -5.75
C LYS A 1139 -42.52 25.56 -7.01
N PHE A 1140 -42.58 24.82 -8.11
CA PHE A 1140 -42.23 25.28 -9.45
C PHE A 1140 -43.24 24.76 -10.47
N ASP A 1141 -43.36 25.43 -11.62
CA ASP A 1141 -44.43 25.17 -12.60
C ASP A 1141 -44.15 23.93 -13.47
N ASP A 1142 -45.23 23.27 -13.90
CA ASP A 1142 -45.16 22.00 -14.64
C ASP A 1142 -44.37 22.15 -15.95
N GLY A 1143 -43.26 21.41 -16.06
CA GLY A 1143 -42.36 21.39 -17.21
C GLY A 1143 -41.21 22.41 -17.19
N ASP A 1144 -41.19 23.38 -16.26
CA ASP A 1144 -40.16 24.42 -16.24
C ASP A 1144 -38.85 24.00 -15.54
N LEU A 1145 -38.08 23.19 -16.26
CA LEU A 1145 -36.74 22.76 -15.87
C LEU A 1145 -35.74 23.94 -15.79
N ASP A 1146 -35.93 25.01 -16.57
CA ASP A 1146 -34.96 26.11 -16.68
C ASP A 1146 -35.10 27.13 -15.54
N ASP A 1147 -36.32 27.49 -15.13
CA ASP A 1147 -36.53 28.31 -13.93
C ASP A 1147 -36.13 27.55 -12.66
N VAL A 1148 -36.52 26.28 -12.52
CA VAL A 1148 -36.14 25.51 -11.31
C VAL A 1148 -34.63 25.27 -11.22
N LEU A 1149 -33.92 25.14 -12.35
CA LEU A 1149 -32.45 25.13 -12.38
C LEU A 1149 -31.84 26.46 -11.94
N LYS A 1150 -32.32 27.57 -12.51
CA LYS A 1150 -31.91 28.93 -12.14
C LYS A 1150 -32.10 29.20 -10.64
N ARG A 1151 -33.24 28.80 -10.08
CA ARG A 1151 -33.57 28.94 -8.65
C ARG A 1151 -32.75 27.99 -7.77
N SER A 1152 -32.52 26.76 -8.24
CA SER A 1152 -31.60 25.81 -7.58
C SER A 1152 -30.17 26.37 -7.49
N ASN A 1153 -29.67 26.96 -8.59
CA ASN A 1153 -28.35 27.59 -8.65
C ASN A 1153 -28.25 28.95 -7.94
N ALA A 1154 -29.37 29.61 -7.63
CA ALA A 1154 -29.45 30.89 -6.91
C ALA A 1154 -29.10 30.72 -5.41
N THR A 1155 -27.84 30.40 -5.16
CA THR A 1155 -27.21 30.31 -3.85
C THR A 1155 -25.69 30.42 -4.00
N GLU A 1156 -25.04 31.03 -3.01
CA GLU A 1156 -23.57 31.10 -2.90
C GLU A 1156 -22.91 29.73 -2.62
N TYR A 1157 -23.72 28.74 -2.25
CA TYR A 1157 -23.26 27.38 -1.96
C TYR A 1157 -23.25 26.48 -3.20
N GLY A 1158 -22.46 25.41 -3.15
CA GLY A 1158 -22.25 24.48 -4.25
C GLY A 1158 -21.79 23.11 -3.78
N LEU A 1159 -22.29 22.61 -2.64
CA LEU A 1159 -21.81 21.36 -2.05
C LEU A 1159 -22.40 20.10 -2.69
N ALA A 1160 -23.73 19.97 -2.65
CA ALA A 1160 -24.46 18.83 -3.21
C ALA A 1160 -25.79 19.29 -3.83
N SER A 1161 -26.43 18.39 -4.56
CA SER A 1161 -27.76 18.57 -5.17
C SER A 1161 -28.41 17.22 -5.48
N GLY A 1162 -29.67 17.21 -5.88
CA GLY A 1162 -30.29 16.02 -6.45
C GLY A 1162 -31.54 16.28 -7.29
N VAL A 1163 -31.91 15.28 -8.10
CA VAL A 1163 -33.09 15.30 -8.97
C VAL A 1163 -33.82 13.97 -8.98
N PHE A 1164 -35.15 14.02 -8.89
CA PHE A 1164 -36.06 12.87 -8.98
C PHE A 1164 -36.95 13.00 -10.20
N THR A 1165 -36.77 12.09 -11.15
CA THR A 1165 -37.48 12.05 -12.44
C THR A 1165 -37.27 10.68 -13.10
N LYS A 1166 -38.26 10.18 -13.85
CA LYS A 1166 -38.08 9.01 -14.72
C LYS A 1166 -37.54 9.38 -16.12
N ASP A 1167 -37.49 10.67 -16.45
CA ASP A 1167 -37.01 11.18 -17.72
C ASP A 1167 -35.47 11.37 -17.69
N LEU A 1168 -34.76 10.52 -18.43
CA LEU A 1168 -33.30 10.57 -18.56
C LEU A 1168 -32.82 11.93 -19.09
N SER A 1169 -33.61 12.58 -19.95
CA SER A 1169 -33.28 13.88 -20.55
C SER A 1169 -33.29 14.99 -19.50
N LYS A 1170 -34.29 14.99 -18.61
CA LYS A 1170 -34.32 15.91 -17.44
C LYS A 1170 -33.18 15.61 -16.48
N ALA A 1171 -32.93 14.32 -16.18
CA ALA A 1171 -31.90 13.91 -15.23
C ALA A 1171 -30.48 14.33 -15.67
N LEU A 1172 -30.13 14.11 -16.94
CA LEU A 1172 -28.83 14.50 -17.48
C LEU A 1172 -28.71 16.02 -17.62
N ARG A 1173 -29.71 16.70 -18.21
CA ARG A 1173 -29.69 18.16 -18.35
C ARG A 1173 -29.62 18.88 -17.00
N PHE A 1174 -30.25 18.34 -15.95
CA PHE A 1174 -30.08 18.84 -14.59
C PHE A 1174 -28.65 18.67 -14.09
N ALA A 1175 -28.07 17.47 -14.23
CA ALA A 1175 -26.71 17.18 -13.78
C ALA A 1175 -25.62 17.96 -14.54
N GLU A 1176 -25.87 18.32 -15.80
CA GLU A 1176 -25.01 19.19 -16.61
C GLU A 1176 -25.11 20.68 -16.23
N SER A 1177 -26.25 21.10 -15.67
CA SER A 1177 -26.58 22.53 -15.44
C SER A 1177 -26.52 22.97 -13.98
N ILE A 1178 -26.41 22.05 -13.02
CA ILE A 1178 -26.40 22.35 -11.58
C ILE A 1178 -24.96 22.61 -11.09
N ASP A 1179 -24.73 23.76 -10.46
CA ASP A 1179 -23.41 24.17 -9.95
C ASP A 1179 -23.23 23.66 -8.51
N ALA A 1180 -22.97 22.35 -8.39
CA ALA A 1180 -22.73 21.66 -7.13
C ALA A 1180 -21.70 20.52 -7.27
N GLY A 1181 -20.87 20.34 -6.23
CA GLY A 1181 -19.76 19.38 -6.20
C GLY A 1181 -20.15 17.89 -6.20
N THR A 1182 -21.45 17.58 -6.05
CA THR A 1182 -22.07 16.24 -6.15
C THR A 1182 -23.53 16.38 -6.63
N VAL A 1183 -23.98 15.45 -7.49
CA VAL A 1183 -25.38 15.39 -7.98
C VAL A 1183 -25.96 13.99 -7.76
N PHE A 1184 -27.07 13.89 -7.03
CA PHE A 1184 -27.77 12.61 -6.79
C PHE A 1184 -29.01 12.46 -7.69
N ILE A 1185 -29.01 11.48 -8.60
CA ILE A 1185 -30.16 11.18 -9.47
C ILE A 1185 -30.98 10.03 -8.88
N ASN A 1186 -32.27 10.27 -8.62
CA ASN A 1186 -33.23 9.30 -8.05
C ASN A 1186 -32.73 8.60 -6.77
N THR A 1187 -31.87 9.27 -6.01
CA THR A 1187 -31.31 8.85 -4.72
C THR A 1187 -30.90 10.10 -3.95
N TYR A 1188 -30.48 9.96 -2.69
CA TYR A 1188 -29.86 11.04 -1.92
C TYR A 1188 -29.02 10.47 -0.77
N ASN A 1189 -28.08 11.24 -0.22
CA ASN A 1189 -27.13 10.80 0.82
C ASN A 1189 -26.31 9.54 0.48
N LYS A 1190 -26.25 9.13 -0.79
CA LYS A 1190 -25.44 7.97 -1.23
C LYS A 1190 -24.02 8.41 -1.57
N THR A 1191 -23.27 8.79 -0.54
CA THR A 1191 -21.81 8.87 -0.60
C THR A 1191 -21.19 7.47 -0.70
N ASP A 1192 -19.92 7.41 -1.09
CA ASP A 1192 -19.15 6.17 -1.17
C ASP A 1192 -17.67 6.50 -0.94
N VAL A 1193 -16.90 5.60 -0.31
CA VAL A 1193 -15.49 5.88 0.01
C VAL A 1193 -14.62 6.01 -1.23
N ALA A 1194 -15.05 5.42 -2.36
CA ALA A 1194 -14.42 5.57 -3.66
C ALA A 1194 -14.92 6.78 -4.49
N ALA A 1195 -15.94 7.51 -4.03
CA ALA A 1195 -16.51 8.65 -4.75
C ALA A 1195 -16.02 10.00 -4.13
N PRO A 1196 -15.35 10.87 -4.90
CA PRO A 1196 -14.75 12.09 -4.37
C PRO A 1196 -15.82 13.13 -3.98
N PHE A 1197 -15.69 13.68 -2.77
CA PHE A 1197 -16.65 14.60 -2.15
C PHE A 1197 -16.01 15.93 -1.76
N GLY A 1198 -16.72 17.04 -1.96
CA GLY A 1198 -16.29 18.40 -1.62
C GLY A 1198 -16.94 19.44 -2.54
N GLY A 1199 -17.12 20.68 -2.08
CA GLY A 1199 -17.97 21.67 -2.75
C GLY A 1199 -17.33 22.47 -3.87
N PHE A 1200 -18.17 23.33 -4.46
CA PHE A 1200 -17.85 24.46 -5.32
C PHE A 1200 -18.32 25.79 -4.65
N LYS A 1201 -18.04 26.93 -5.29
CA LYS A 1201 -18.39 28.28 -4.80
C LYS A 1201 -17.95 28.51 -3.35
N GLN A 1202 -18.82 29.07 -2.49
CA GLN A 1202 -18.53 29.27 -1.06
C GLN A 1202 -18.62 27.98 -0.22
N SER A 1203 -19.02 26.84 -0.78
CA SER A 1203 -18.91 25.53 -0.12
C SER A 1203 -17.46 24.97 -0.11
N GLY A 1204 -16.49 25.73 -0.62
CA GLY A 1204 -15.06 25.42 -0.50
C GLY A 1204 -14.44 24.78 -1.76
N PHE A 1205 -13.32 24.08 -1.56
CA PHE A 1205 -12.52 23.47 -2.61
C PHE A 1205 -11.55 22.41 -2.08
N GLY A 1206 -11.12 21.51 -2.97
CA GLY A 1206 -10.46 20.24 -2.64
C GLY A 1206 -11.48 19.11 -2.47
N LYS A 1207 -11.01 17.88 -2.28
CA LYS A 1207 -11.88 16.70 -2.09
C LYS A 1207 -11.39 15.84 -0.91
N ASP A 1208 -12.33 15.28 -0.17
CA ASP A 1208 -12.16 14.07 0.63
C ASP A 1208 -12.75 12.88 -0.14
N LEU A 1209 -12.41 11.65 0.26
CA LEU A 1209 -12.79 10.39 -0.42
C LEU A 1209 -12.27 10.28 -1.88
N GLY A 1210 -12.45 9.11 -2.48
CA GLY A 1210 -11.98 8.80 -3.83
C GLY A 1210 -10.46 8.80 -3.98
N GLN A 1211 -9.98 8.71 -5.22
CA GLN A 1211 -8.55 8.83 -5.52
C GLN A 1211 -8.09 10.29 -5.45
N GLU A 1212 -9.02 11.21 -5.70
CA GLU A 1212 -8.82 12.65 -5.79
C GLU A 1212 -8.25 13.24 -4.51
N ALA A 1213 -8.76 12.80 -3.34
CA ALA A 1213 -8.29 13.26 -2.03
C ALA A 1213 -6.79 13.06 -1.81
N LEU A 1214 -6.17 12.04 -2.41
CA LEU A 1214 -4.73 11.82 -2.31
C LEU A 1214 -3.93 13.00 -2.91
N ASN A 1215 -4.47 13.75 -3.89
CA ASN A 1215 -3.83 14.96 -4.42
C ASN A 1215 -3.74 16.09 -3.38
N GLU A 1216 -4.71 16.17 -2.47
CA GLU A 1216 -4.74 17.14 -1.37
C GLU A 1216 -3.72 16.84 -0.28
N TYR A 1217 -3.12 15.64 -0.30
CA TYR A 1217 -2.12 15.16 0.67
C TYR A 1217 -0.75 14.83 0.01
N LEU A 1218 -0.58 15.13 -1.28
CA LEU A 1218 0.65 14.90 -2.05
C LEU A 1218 1.22 16.19 -2.68
N LYS A 1219 2.49 16.11 -3.05
CA LYS A 1219 3.19 17.06 -3.93
C LYS A 1219 3.84 16.31 -5.10
N THR A 1220 3.89 16.96 -6.26
CA THR A 1220 4.52 16.41 -7.48
C THR A 1220 5.91 17.00 -7.64
N LYS A 1221 6.94 16.16 -7.66
CA LYS A 1221 8.32 16.54 -7.98
C LYS A 1221 8.64 16.09 -9.39
N CYS A 1222 8.89 17.02 -10.30
CA CYS A 1222 9.42 16.70 -11.63
C CYS A 1222 10.93 16.43 -11.53
N VAL A 1223 11.41 15.39 -12.20
CA VAL A 1223 12.83 15.03 -12.33
C VAL A 1223 13.13 14.90 -13.81
N THR A 1224 14.09 15.68 -14.30
CA THR A 1224 14.57 15.61 -15.69
C THR A 1224 16.06 15.30 -15.68
N ILE A 1225 16.46 14.32 -16.49
CA ILE A 1225 17.84 13.85 -16.65
C ILE A 1225 18.20 14.01 -18.13
N GLU A 1226 19.39 14.51 -18.43
CA GLU A 1226 19.99 14.50 -19.77
C GLU A 1226 21.04 13.38 -19.86
N TYR A 1227 21.09 12.67 -20.99
CA TYR A 1227 21.97 11.51 -21.21
C TYR A 1227 22.26 11.24 -22.70
#